data_AF-A0AAX4J2M9-F1
#
_entry.id   AF-A0AAX4J2M9-F1
#
_cell.length_a   1.000
_cell.length_b   1.000
_cell.length_c   1.000
_cell.angle_alpha   90.00
_cell.angle_beta   90.00
_cell.angle_gamma   90.00
#
_symmetry.space_group_name_H-M   'P 1'
#
loop_
_entity.id
_entity.type
_entity.pdbx_description
1 polymer ?
#
loop_
_entity_poly.entity_id
_entity_poly.type
_entity_poly.pdbx_seq_one_letter_code
_entity_poly.pdbx_strand_id
1 'polypeptide(L)'
;MATSRYPQSDLRRQVGSPKPKTRENKETLCRNVLIYGHCRYENTGCAFNHDQTRSNSVQNSPGGQSNQSEFARKALNVDSPSFTPAGLPSAASPGANTLGGPSKKSTFSSQAASAAVFTPRGAGSATPAAVQDGETSSTVFNPATFREFTPSNFELSTGVTANGTASDTGLSFDPFTMPNVGQALPATPFNPYADDPTGLAGSSAAYFQHQNAYTAPLQPLQYHLYAPVGPYRDDLLPFQRQVHDFFLPEKLREEMQRKSEALQQVMPNSTLPPLDNYFSLVPLDTSHRKSSSVFGYTTWVYKATSSKSGKTYCLRRLEGFRLTNEQAIRSVKEWRKLNNGNVVTIHDAFTTRAFGDSSLFFVQDYHPLSKTLAELHFAQPNTTHGTRFSAKNPIAESVLWGYVSQIANALKAIHALNLAARCLDMSKVIVTDKNRIRLSACSILDVVHFEARRPVQELQQEDLIQFGKLILSLATNTPPSQLTNLKGSMEQMSRVYSKEITDTVLWLLTPAPAGATPKGIEEFIRGIAVHMVATLDASLQEADTMKSELFRELENGRLVRLMAKLGTINERQEFDGDRAWSENGERYMLKLFRDYVFHQVDANGNPVVDMGHIIRCLNRLDAGSDDRICLTSRDEQTSFVVSYKDLKKQLGNAFGELLKAGKQSTARGFQGSSH
;
A
#
# COMPACT_ATOMS: atom_id res chain seq x y z
N MET A 1 59.23 -52.81 -31.12
CA MET A 1 57.80 -53.10 -30.87
C MET A 1 57.09 -51.76 -30.72
N ALA A 2 56.67 -51.13 -31.81
CA ALA A 2 55.33 -51.27 -32.42
C ALA A 2 54.26 -50.58 -31.55
N THR A 3 54.11 -49.25 -31.50
CA THR A 3 53.65 -48.24 -32.50
C THR A 3 52.21 -48.37 -33.02
N SER A 4 51.36 -47.40 -32.68
CA SER A 4 50.41 -46.74 -33.60
C SER A 4 49.91 -45.44 -32.92
N ARG A 5 50.36 -44.23 -33.30
CA ARG A 5 49.99 -43.39 -34.47
C ARG A 5 48.61 -42.72 -34.38
N TYR A 6 48.62 -41.43 -34.07
CA TYR A 6 47.68 -40.44 -34.65
C TYR A 6 48.20 -40.00 -36.03
N PRO A 7 47.30 -39.59 -36.94
CA PRO A 7 47.49 -38.33 -37.66
C PRO A 7 46.21 -37.47 -37.76
N GLN A 8 46.36 -36.22 -38.23
CA GLN A 8 45.30 -35.22 -38.39
C GLN A 8 44.57 -35.27 -39.75
N SER A 9 43.61 -34.33 -39.88
CA SER A 9 43.12 -33.61 -41.08
C SER A 9 41.91 -34.13 -41.86
N ASP A 10 40.85 -33.31 -41.77
CA ASP A 10 39.85 -32.93 -42.79
C ASP A 10 38.97 -33.98 -43.50
N LEU A 11 37.64 -33.87 -43.29
CA LEU A 11 36.70 -33.38 -44.33
C LEU A 11 35.21 -33.47 -43.89
N ARG A 12 34.61 -32.31 -43.65
CA ARG A 12 33.27 -31.89 -44.14
C ARG A 12 32.16 -32.96 -44.26
N ARG A 13 31.30 -33.09 -43.24
CA ARG A 13 29.88 -33.50 -43.43
C ARG A 13 28.93 -32.90 -42.39
N GLN A 14 27.80 -32.38 -42.87
CA GLN A 14 26.68 -31.93 -42.04
C GLN A 14 26.03 -33.13 -41.34
N VAL A 15 25.69 -32.98 -40.06
CA VAL A 15 24.70 -33.83 -39.39
C VAL A 15 23.73 -32.92 -38.65
N GLY A 16 22.47 -32.93 -39.07
CA GLY A 16 21.42 -32.10 -38.45
C GLY A 16 20.97 -32.63 -37.10
N SER A 17 20.41 -31.73 -36.28
CA SER A 17 19.80 -32.09 -34.99
C SER A 17 18.68 -33.14 -35.18
N PRO A 18 18.55 -34.15 -34.28
CA PRO A 18 17.55 -35.21 -34.45
C PRO A 18 16.13 -34.65 -34.30
N LYS A 19 15.29 -34.78 -35.33
CA LYS A 19 13.85 -34.58 -35.20
C LYS A 19 13.28 -35.65 -34.25
N PRO A 20 12.54 -35.30 -33.19
CA PRO A 20 11.87 -36.29 -32.35
C PRO A 20 10.79 -37.01 -33.17
N LYS A 21 10.78 -38.35 -33.10
CA LYS A 21 9.72 -39.17 -33.67
C LYS A 21 8.41 -38.89 -32.96
N THR A 22 7.32 -38.73 -33.71
CA THR A 22 5.97 -38.55 -33.19
C THR A 22 5.56 -39.78 -32.38
N ARG A 23 5.48 -39.64 -31.05
CA ARG A 23 4.95 -40.66 -30.15
C ARG A 23 3.51 -40.25 -29.80
N GLU A 24 2.53 -41.04 -30.22
CA GLU A 24 1.12 -40.80 -29.90
C GLU A 24 0.87 -41.05 -28.40
N ASN A 25 0.87 -39.99 -27.59
CA ASN A 25 0.63 -40.08 -26.14
C ASN A 25 -0.87 -40.02 -25.84
N LYS A 26 -1.59 -41.09 -26.23
CA LYS A 26 -3.03 -41.29 -25.99
C LYS A 26 -3.42 -41.44 -24.51
N GLU A 27 -2.46 -41.44 -23.59
CA GLU A 27 -2.67 -41.50 -22.14
C GLU A 27 -2.70 -40.12 -21.46
N THR A 28 -2.18 -39.07 -22.10
CA THR A 28 -2.14 -37.72 -21.52
C THR A 28 -3.31 -36.87 -22.01
N LEU A 29 -4.10 -36.32 -21.08
CA LEU A 29 -5.26 -35.47 -21.39
C LEU A 29 -4.83 -34.15 -22.06
N CYS A 30 -5.58 -33.74 -23.09
CA CYS A 30 -5.32 -32.56 -23.90
C CYS A 30 -5.49 -31.27 -23.08
N ARG A 31 -4.42 -30.49 -22.98
CA ARG A 31 -4.39 -29.23 -22.22
C ARG A 31 -5.45 -28.22 -22.67
N ASN A 32 -5.83 -28.23 -23.95
CA ASN A 32 -6.87 -27.33 -24.46
C ASN A 32 -8.27 -27.72 -23.98
N VAL A 33 -8.55 -29.03 -23.80
CA VAL A 33 -9.80 -29.50 -23.18
C VAL A 33 -9.84 -29.13 -21.70
N LEU A 34 -8.71 -29.24 -21.00
CA LEU A 34 -8.57 -28.86 -19.59
C LEU A 34 -8.81 -27.36 -19.33
N ILE A 35 -8.37 -26.48 -20.23
CA ILE A 35 -8.43 -25.02 -20.02
C ILE A 35 -9.69 -24.40 -20.67
N TYR A 36 -10.10 -24.89 -21.85
CA TYR A 36 -11.16 -24.27 -22.66
C TYR A 36 -12.37 -25.18 -22.90
N GLY A 37 -12.40 -26.39 -22.34
CA GLY A 37 -13.48 -27.37 -22.52
C GLY A 37 -13.53 -28.06 -23.89
N HIS A 38 -12.77 -27.59 -24.89
CA HIS A 38 -12.71 -28.19 -26.22
C HIS A 38 -11.33 -28.01 -26.88
N CYS A 39 -11.00 -28.85 -27.86
CA CYS A 39 -9.76 -28.72 -28.64
C CYS A 39 -10.05 -28.54 -30.13
N ARG A 40 -9.55 -27.45 -30.73
CA ARG A 40 -9.69 -27.17 -32.16
C ARG A 40 -9.13 -28.26 -33.08
N TYR A 41 -8.18 -29.07 -32.59
CA TYR A 41 -7.46 -30.08 -33.37
C TYR A 41 -7.89 -31.52 -33.08
N GLU A 42 -8.94 -31.72 -32.27
CA GLU A 42 -9.46 -33.04 -31.88
C GLU A 42 -9.70 -33.96 -33.09
N ASN A 43 -10.39 -33.45 -34.11
CA ASN A 43 -10.71 -34.18 -35.35
C ASN A 43 -9.66 -34.01 -36.48
N THR A 44 -8.54 -33.32 -36.23
CA THR A 44 -7.52 -33.02 -37.25
C THR A 44 -6.10 -33.45 -36.85
N GLY A 45 -5.99 -34.40 -35.90
CA GLY A 45 -4.73 -35.08 -35.58
C GLY A 45 -4.05 -34.64 -34.29
N CYS A 46 -4.79 -34.14 -33.29
CA CYS A 46 -4.22 -33.88 -31.97
C CYS A 46 -3.77 -35.20 -31.29
N ALA A 47 -2.49 -35.28 -30.92
CA ALA A 47 -1.86 -36.50 -30.40
C ALA A 47 -2.14 -36.81 -28.91
N PHE A 48 -3.06 -36.07 -28.28
CA PHE A 48 -3.41 -36.16 -26.85
C PHE A 48 -4.86 -36.62 -26.67
N ASN A 49 -5.21 -37.12 -25.48
CA ASN A 49 -6.55 -37.64 -25.19
C ASN A 49 -7.57 -36.52 -24.95
N HIS A 50 -8.81 -36.68 -25.42
CA HIS A 50 -9.90 -35.71 -25.26
C HIS A 50 -11.03 -36.21 -24.34
N ASP A 51 -10.98 -37.48 -23.93
CA ASP A 51 -11.97 -38.10 -23.04
C ASP A 51 -11.65 -37.80 -21.55
N GLN A 52 -12.36 -36.83 -20.99
CA GLN A 52 -12.21 -36.38 -19.60
C GLN A 52 -12.56 -37.46 -18.55
N THR A 53 -13.28 -38.52 -18.92
CA THR A 53 -13.78 -39.52 -17.96
C THR A 53 -12.73 -40.55 -17.52
N ARG A 54 -11.64 -40.71 -18.29
CA ARG A 54 -10.64 -41.78 -18.07
C ARG A 54 -9.53 -41.46 -17.07
N SER A 55 -9.35 -40.21 -16.64
CA SER A 55 -8.15 -39.81 -15.88
C SER A 55 -8.15 -40.19 -14.39
N ASN A 56 -9.24 -40.77 -13.85
CA ASN A 56 -9.44 -40.97 -12.41
C ASN A 56 -9.25 -42.42 -11.90
N SER A 57 -8.81 -43.37 -12.73
CA SER A 57 -8.84 -44.81 -12.36
C SER A 57 -7.51 -45.57 -12.33
N VAL A 58 -6.36 -44.96 -12.67
CA VAL A 58 -5.06 -45.69 -12.69
C VAL A 58 -3.89 -44.84 -12.22
N GLN A 59 -3.57 -44.87 -10.91
CA GLN A 59 -2.20 -44.78 -10.38
C GLN A 59 -2.17 -45.02 -8.86
N ASN A 60 -1.96 -46.28 -8.44
CA ASN A 60 -1.30 -46.61 -7.15
C ASN A 60 -1.00 -48.12 -7.04
N SER A 61 0.24 -48.52 -7.32
CA SER A 61 0.97 -49.68 -6.75
C SER A 61 2.32 -49.87 -7.46
N PRO A 62 3.38 -50.21 -6.71
CA PRO A 62 4.03 -51.51 -6.92
C PRO A 62 4.21 -52.30 -5.59
N GLY A 63 4.45 -53.61 -5.70
CA GLY A 63 4.44 -54.57 -4.56
C GLY A 63 5.74 -54.65 -3.74
N GLY A 64 5.89 -55.60 -2.80
CA GLY A 64 4.96 -56.67 -2.36
C GLY A 64 5.56 -57.60 -1.28
N GLN A 65 4.76 -58.57 -0.79
CA GLN A 65 5.10 -59.74 0.07
C GLN A 65 5.91 -59.46 1.38
N SER A 66 5.39 -59.68 2.60
CA SER A 66 5.00 -61.00 3.12
C SER A 66 4.51 -60.96 4.59
N ASN A 67 3.58 -61.88 4.91
CA ASN A 67 3.16 -62.47 6.20
C ASN A 67 3.43 -61.86 7.61
N GLN A 68 2.32 -61.90 8.39
CA GLN A 68 2.16 -62.25 9.82
C GLN A 68 1.76 -61.20 10.89
N SER A 69 0.89 -61.69 11.77
CA SER A 69 0.40 -61.19 13.08
C SER A 69 -0.46 -59.90 13.14
N GLU A 70 -1.70 -60.14 13.54
CA GLU A 70 -2.75 -59.22 13.98
C GLU A 70 -2.32 -58.22 15.06
N PHE A 71 -2.96 -57.04 15.11
CA PHE A 71 -3.89 -56.69 16.21
C PHE A 71 -4.76 -55.44 15.87
N ALA A 72 -6.08 -55.60 16.02
CA ALA A 72 -7.15 -54.59 16.26
C ALA A 72 -7.03 -53.16 15.64
N ARG A 73 -8.05 -52.61 14.96
CA ARG A 73 -9.42 -52.37 15.45
C ARG A 73 -10.41 -52.11 14.30
N LYS A 74 -11.68 -52.52 14.47
CA LYS A 74 -12.81 -52.18 13.58
C LYS A 74 -13.39 -50.81 13.95
N ALA A 75 -13.73 -49.99 12.95
CA ALA A 75 -14.66 -48.87 13.07
C ALA A 75 -15.99 -49.24 12.39
N LEU A 76 -17.12 -48.74 12.92
CA LEU A 76 -18.47 -49.04 12.43
C LEU A 76 -19.04 -47.89 11.59
N ASN A 77 -19.95 -48.27 10.70
CA ASN A 77 -20.71 -47.41 9.80
C ASN A 77 -21.77 -46.56 10.56
N VAL A 78 -21.90 -45.27 10.24
CA VAL A 78 -23.09 -44.44 10.53
C VAL A 78 -23.29 -43.41 9.40
N ASP A 79 -24.39 -43.54 8.68
CA ASP A 79 -24.93 -42.52 7.76
C ASP A 79 -25.48 -41.31 8.56
N SER A 80 -25.30 -40.09 8.05
CA SER A 80 -26.10 -38.91 8.44
C SER A 80 -26.11 -37.83 7.34
N PRO A 81 -27.22 -37.09 7.14
CA PRO A 81 -27.62 -36.65 5.80
C PRO A 81 -27.22 -35.21 5.42
N SER A 82 -27.32 -34.92 4.12
CA SER A 82 -27.13 -33.58 3.52
C SER A 82 -28.08 -32.51 4.07
N PHE A 83 -27.56 -31.29 4.19
CA PHE A 83 -28.25 -30.12 4.75
C PHE A 83 -28.97 -29.32 3.65
N THR A 84 -30.30 -29.19 3.75
CA THR A 84 -31.12 -28.26 2.96
C THR A 84 -31.71 -27.18 3.87
N PRO A 85 -31.71 -25.90 3.47
CA PRO A 85 -32.19 -24.82 4.33
C PRO A 85 -33.73 -24.77 4.34
N ALA A 86 -34.34 -25.10 5.48
CA ALA A 86 -35.77 -24.90 5.73
C ALA A 86 -36.05 -23.49 6.28
N GLY A 87 -37.17 -22.90 5.87
CA GLY A 87 -37.59 -21.56 6.30
C GLY A 87 -38.05 -21.47 7.75
N LEU A 88 -37.97 -20.26 8.31
CA LEU A 88 -38.35 -19.91 9.68
C LEU A 88 -39.86 -20.08 9.94
N PRO A 89 -40.27 -20.74 11.05
CA PRO A 89 -41.56 -20.51 11.69
C PRO A 89 -41.45 -19.42 12.77
N SER A 90 -42.53 -18.65 12.96
CA SER A 90 -42.61 -17.51 13.89
C SER A 90 -43.83 -17.61 14.82
N ALA A 91 -43.62 -17.41 16.13
CA ALA A 91 -44.60 -17.19 17.19
C ALA A 91 -43.84 -16.76 18.46
N ALA A 92 -44.33 -15.92 19.39
CA ALA A 92 -45.60 -15.21 19.58
C ALA A 92 -45.29 -13.80 20.17
N SER A 93 -46.14 -12.78 20.20
CA SER A 93 -47.47 -12.68 20.87
C SER A 93 -48.25 -11.44 20.36
N PRO A 94 -49.40 -11.03 20.95
CA PRO A 94 -50.74 -11.36 20.45
C PRO A 94 -51.52 -10.17 19.85
N GLY A 95 -52.45 -10.48 18.93
CA GLY A 95 -53.46 -9.55 18.39
C GLY A 95 -54.67 -10.34 17.87
N ALA A 96 -55.89 -9.84 18.07
CA ALA A 96 -57.13 -10.64 17.95
C ALA A 96 -57.84 -10.54 16.57
N ASN A 97 -58.58 -11.62 16.23
CA ASN A 97 -59.79 -11.75 15.38
C ASN A 97 -60.02 -10.72 14.23
N THR A 98 -60.33 -11.12 12.98
CA THR A 98 -61.57 -11.82 12.58
C THR A 98 -61.59 -12.36 11.12
N LEU A 99 -62.19 -13.54 10.94
CA LEU A 99 -63.13 -13.98 9.85
C LEU A 99 -62.77 -13.85 8.34
N GLY A 100 -62.77 -15.01 7.64
CA GLY A 100 -63.74 -15.23 6.53
C GLY A 100 -63.24 -15.73 5.14
N GLY A 101 -63.63 -16.95 4.75
CA GLY A 101 -63.97 -17.29 3.35
C GLY A 101 -62.98 -18.17 2.53
N PRO A 102 -63.45 -19.14 1.71
CA PRO A 102 -62.60 -20.25 1.24
C PRO A 102 -62.11 -20.17 -0.23
N SER A 103 -60.99 -20.86 -0.49
CA SER A 103 -60.32 -20.99 -1.80
C SER A 103 -60.81 -22.18 -2.64
N LYS A 104 -60.80 -22.02 -3.98
CA LYS A 104 -61.00 -23.11 -4.96
C LYS A 104 -59.66 -23.68 -5.46
N LYS A 105 -59.69 -24.93 -5.92
CA LYS A 105 -58.55 -25.72 -6.44
C LYS A 105 -58.15 -25.31 -7.86
N SER A 106 -56.87 -25.48 -8.22
CA SER A 106 -56.45 -25.82 -9.59
C SER A 106 -55.13 -26.62 -9.61
N THR A 107 -55.10 -27.64 -10.47
CA THR A 107 -54.02 -28.64 -10.67
C THR A 107 -53.07 -28.20 -11.82
N PHE A 108 -52.06 -29.05 -12.10
CA PHE A 108 -51.20 -29.15 -13.30
C PHE A 108 -49.80 -28.51 -13.19
N SER A 109 -48.74 -29.00 -13.83
CA SER A 109 -48.23 -30.35 -14.18
C SER A 109 -47.02 -30.14 -15.11
N SER A 110 -46.02 -31.02 -15.04
CA SER A 110 -44.80 -30.94 -15.86
C SER A 110 -44.96 -31.43 -17.31
N GLN A 111 -44.53 -30.65 -18.30
CA GLN A 111 -43.80 -31.11 -19.52
C GLN A 111 -43.52 -29.95 -20.49
N ALA A 112 -42.29 -29.87 -21.02
CA ALA A 112 -41.96 -29.57 -22.44
C ALA A 112 -40.45 -29.28 -22.59
N ALA A 113 -39.73 -30.13 -23.34
CA ALA A 113 -38.41 -29.81 -23.89
C ALA A 113 -38.22 -30.59 -25.20
N SER A 114 -38.22 -29.90 -26.35
CA SER A 114 -37.95 -30.47 -27.68
C SER A 114 -37.79 -29.36 -28.73
N ALA A 115 -36.92 -29.62 -29.73
CA ALA A 115 -36.66 -28.81 -30.95
C ALA A 115 -35.96 -27.44 -30.76
N ALA A 116 -35.09 -26.96 -31.66
CA ALA A 116 -34.34 -27.60 -32.75
C ALA A 116 -33.08 -26.77 -33.10
N VAL A 117 -32.15 -27.35 -33.88
CA VAL A 117 -30.86 -26.74 -34.27
C VAL A 117 -31.01 -25.84 -35.52
N PHE A 118 -30.29 -24.71 -35.55
CA PHE A 118 -30.23 -23.78 -36.68
C PHE A 118 -28.79 -23.59 -37.19
N THR A 119 -28.60 -23.61 -38.51
CA THR A 119 -27.29 -23.46 -39.19
C THR A 119 -27.33 -22.32 -40.22
N PRO A 120 -26.20 -21.63 -40.46
CA PRO A 120 -26.01 -20.82 -41.67
C PRO A 120 -24.88 -21.33 -42.58
N ARG A 121 -25.19 -21.41 -43.89
CA ARG A 121 -24.21 -21.31 -45.01
C ARG A 121 -23.76 -19.83 -45.13
N GLY A 122 -22.64 -19.45 -45.73
CA GLY A 122 -21.51 -20.16 -46.35
C GLY A 122 -20.71 -19.24 -47.30
N ALA A 123 -19.45 -19.60 -47.60
CA ALA A 123 -18.59 -19.16 -48.73
C ALA A 123 -18.25 -17.65 -48.96
N GLY A 124 -16.97 -17.36 -49.29
CA GLY A 124 -16.59 -16.08 -49.91
C GLY A 124 -15.17 -15.54 -49.69
N SER A 125 -14.11 -16.32 -49.97
CA SER A 125 -12.72 -15.80 -49.94
C SER A 125 -12.12 -15.74 -51.35
N ALA A 126 -11.68 -14.56 -51.79
CA ALA A 126 -11.02 -14.34 -53.08
C ALA A 126 -9.60 -13.76 -52.91
N THR A 127 -8.68 -14.19 -53.77
CA THR A 127 -7.32 -13.66 -53.95
C THR A 127 -7.02 -13.59 -55.45
N PRO A 128 -6.44 -12.48 -55.94
CA PRO A 128 -5.03 -12.49 -56.39
C PRO A 128 -4.26 -11.24 -55.87
N ALA A 129 -2.97 -11.25 -55.52
CA ALA A 129 -1.72 -11.64 -56.20
C ALA A 129 -0.96 -10.46 -56.88
N ALA A 130 0.17 -10.09 -56.26
CA ALA A 130 1.44 -9.56 -56.78
C ALA A 130 1.54 -8.32 -57.72
N VAL A 131 2.36 -7.33 -57.29
CA VAL A 131 3.37 -6.61 -58.12
C VAL A 131 4.59 -6.30 -57.22
N GLN A 132 5.79 -6.18 -57.82
CA GLN A 132 7.08 -5.82 -57.18
C GLN A 132 7.38 -4.30 -57.33
N ASP A 133 8.49 -3.68 -56.88
CA ASP A 133 9.75 -4.11 -56.21
C ASP A 133 10.05 -3.15 -55.03
N GLY A 134 11.22 -2.95 -54.41
CA GLY A 134 12.62 -3.33 -54.68
C GLY A 134 13.56 -3.09 -53.49
N GLU A 135 14.85 -3.31 -53.69
CA GLU A 135 15.84 -3.67 -52.65
C GLU A 135 16.39 -2.52 -51.78
N THR A 136 16.79 -2.83 -50.53
CA THR A 136 18.04 -2.33 -49.91
C THR A 136 18.48 -3.23 -48.75
N SER A 137 19.78 -3.20 -48.43
CA SER A 137 20.49 -4.34 -47.83
C SER A 137 20.44 -4.49 -46.31
N SER A 138 20.67 -5.72 -45.86
CA SER A 138 20.67 -6.17 -44.48
C SER A 138 21.98 -5.85 -43.72
N THR A 139 21.86 -5.56 -42.43
CA THR A 139 22.93 -5.79 -41.45
C THR A 139 22.37 -6.58 -40.26
N VAL A 140 23.01 -7.71 -39.94
CA VAL A 140 22.60 -8.62 -38.87
C VAL A 140 23.51 -8.39 -37.66
N PHE A 141 22.89 -8.21 -36.49
CA PHE A 141 23.58 -7.97 -35.22
C PHE A 141 24.24 -9.26 -34.68
N ASN A 142 25.54 -9.19 -34.35
CA ASN A 142 26.34 -10.33 -33.88
C ASN A 142 26.83 -10.10 -32.42
N PRO A 143 26.33 -10.84 -31.42
CA PRO A 143 26.58 -10.57 -30.00
C PRO A 143 27.84 -11.28 -29.44
N ALA A 144 28.94 -11.37 -30.20
CA ALA A 144 30.11 -12.18 -29.87
C ALA A 144 31.35 -11.39 -29.38
N THR A 145 31.20 -10.13 -28.97
CA THR A 145 32.35 -9.24 -28.63
C THR A 145 32.21 -8.52 -27.29
N PHE A 146 31.83 -9.22 -26.22
CA PHE A 146 32.02 -8.73 -24.84
C PHE A 146 33.08 -9.55 -24.11
N ARG A 147 34.10 -8.84 -23.61
CA ARG A 147 35.11 -9.44 -22.73
C ARG A 147 34.54 -9.66 -21.34
N GLU A 148 34.88 -10.82 -20.82
CA GLU A 148 34.63 -11.35 -19.48
C GLU A 148 35.12 -10.39 -18.37
N PHE A 149 34.33 -10.21 -17.32
CA PHE A 149 34.65 -9.32 -16.20
C PHE A 149 35.02 -10.14 -14.96
N THR A 150 36.30 -10.13 -14.59
CA THR A 150 36.82 -10.83 -13.42
C THR A 150 36.90 -9.87 -12.23
N PRO A 151 36.24 -10.15 -11.09
CA PRO A 151 36.33 -9.28 -9.91
C PRO A 151 37.64 -9.51 -9.16
N SER A 152 38.45 -8.46 -9.02
CA SER A 152 39.68 -8.48 -8.22
C SER A 152 39.50 -7.67 -6.94
N ASN A 153 39.76 -8.34 -5.81
CA ASN A 153 39.97 -7.88 -4.43
C ASN A 153 39.86 -6.36 -4.15
N PHE A 154 38.91 -5.99 -3.29
CA PHE A 154 38.92 -4.72 -2.57
C PHE A 154 39.80 -4.85 -1.32
N GLU A 155 40.84 -4.03 -1.21
CA GLU A 155 41.64 -3.86 0.00
C GLU A 155 41.40 -2.45 0.57
N LEU A 156 41.12 -2.36 1.87
CA LEU A 156 40.72 -1.12 2.54
C LEU A 156 41.95 -0.46 3.19
N SER A 157 42.36 0.72 2.73
CA SER A 157 43.47 1.47 3.33
C SER A 157 43.05 2.88 3.78
N THR A 158 43.68 3.35 4.86
CA THR A 158 43.30 4.53 5.62
C THR A 158 44.29 5.68 5.43
N GLY A 159 43.73 6.90 5.36
CA GLY A 159 44.31 8.25 5.33
C GLY A 159 45.84 8.51 5.36
N VAL A 160 46.27 9.56 4.64
CA VAL A 160 46.86 10.81 5.19
C VAL A 160 47.16 11.82 4.06
N THR A 161 47.23 13.09 4.42
CA THR A 161 47.34 14.32 3.60
C THR A 161 48.72 14.59 2.94
N ALA A 162 48.73 15.23 1.77
CA ALA A 162 49.80 16.16 1.35
C ALA A 162 49.31 17.16 0.26
N ASN A 163 49.94 18.34 0.23
CA ASN A 163 49.65 19.46 -0.69
C ASN A 163 50.23 19.22 -2.11
N GLY A 164 49.55 19.67 -3.17
CA GLY A 164 50.14 19.70 -4.52
C GLY A 164 49.17 20.00 -5.67
N THR A 165 49.43 21.07 -6.43
CA THR A 165 48.62 21.49 -7.58
C THR A 165 49.03 20.81 -8.89
N ALA A 166 48.11 20.07 -9.53
CA ALA A 166 47.99 19.97 -11.00
C ALA A 166 46.68 19.23 -11.38
N SER A 167 46.09 19.60 -12.51
CA SER A 167 44.86 19.04 -13.05
C SER A 167 45.10 17.82 -13.94
N ASP A 168 44.31 16.75 -13.77
CA ASP A 168 43.58 16.14 -14.89
C ASP A 168 42.31 15.41 -14.42
N THR A 169 41.48 15.04 -15.39
CA THR A 169 40.07 14.68 -15.29
C THR A 169 39.84 13.23 -14.87
N GLY A 170 39.05 13.04 -13.82
CA GLY A 170 38.60 11.73 -13.33
C GLY A 170 37.32 11.85 -12.51
N LEU A 171 36.17 11.73 -13.16
CA LEU A 171 34.86 11.79 -12.50
C LEU A 171 34.67 10.57 -11.57
N SER A 172 34.95 10.74 -10.29
CA SER A 172 34.58 9.79 -9.25
C SER A 172 33.05 9.82 -9.09
N PHE A 173 32.38 8.80 -9.60
CA PHE A 173 30.93 8.67 -9.52
C PHE A 173 30.52 8.22 -8.11
N ASP A 174 30.13 9.17 -7.25
CA ASP A 174 29.44 8.89 -5.99
C ASP A 174 27.92 8.74 -6.26
N PRO A 175 27.34 7.53 -6.10
CA PRO A 175 25.92 7.28 -6.36
C PRO A 175 24.96 8.05 -5.41
N PHE A 176 25.47 8.67 -4.35
CA PHE A 176 24.66 9.27 -3.29
C PHE A 176 24.57 10.81 -3.37
N THR A 177 25.11 11.43 -4.43
CA THR A 177 24.99 12.88 -4.65
C THR A 177 23.87 13.23 -5.64
N MET A 178 22.83 13.93 -5.16
CA MET A 178 21.75 14.51 -5.98
C MET A 178 22.18 15.89 -6.53
N PRO A 179 22.42 16.07 -7.85
CA PRO A 179 23.05 17.31 -8.35
C PRO A 179 22.14 18.56 -8.33
N ASN A 180 20.82 18.39 -8.23
CA ASN A 180 19.85 19.38 -8.70
C ASN A 180 19.21 20.30 -7.65
N VAL A 181 19.67 20.28 -6.39
CA VAL A 181 19.10 21.16 -5.33
C VAL A 181 19.89 22.48 -5.17
N GLY A 182 21.15 22.54 -5.60
CA GLY A 182 22.02 23.71 -5.39
C GLY A 182 21.80 24.91 -6.31
N GLN A 183 21.20 24.74 -7.49
CA GLN A 183 21.16 25.79 -8.54
C GLN A 183 19.97 26.77 -8.47
N ALA A 184 19.13 26.72 -7.42
CA ALA A 184 17.91 27.52 -7.32
C ALA A 184 17.99 28.74 -6.36
N LEU A 185 19.15 29.02 -5.77
CA LEU A 185 19.35 30.17 -4.88
C LEU A 185 20.04 31.34 -5.62
N PRO A 186 19.47 32.56 -5.60
CA PRO A 186 20.19 33.73 -6.08
C PRO A 186 21.34 34.08 -5.13
N ALA A 187 22.48 34.48 -5.68
CA ALA A 187 23.62 34.95 -4.88
C ALA A 187 23.24 36.21 -4.08
N THR A 188 23.55 36.23 -2.79
CA THR A 188 23.37 37.40 -1.93
C THR A 188 24.38 38.50 -2.33
N PRO A 189 23.96 39.77 -2.50
CA PRO A 189 24.88 40.84 -2.83
C PRO A 189 25.82 41.15 -1.65
N PHE A 190 27.07 41.44 -1.99
CA PHE A 190 28.13 41.88 -1.10
C PHE A 190 27.73 43.15 -0.34
N ASN A 191 27.91 43.18 0.99
CA ASN A 191 27.58 44.33 1.84
C ASN A 191 28.86 45.11 2.21
N PRO A 192 29.10 46.33 1.69
CA PRO A 192 30.34 47.07 1.93
C PRO A 192 30.48 47.74 3.31
N TYR A 193 29.53 47.55 4.23
CA TYR A 193 29.46 48.25 5.53
C TYR A 193 29.72 47.34 6.75
N ALA A 194 30.45 46.24 6.56
CA ALA A 194 30.99 45.46 7.68
C ALA A 194 32.37 46.02 8.06
N ASP A 195 32.43 46.87 9.09
CA ASP A 195 33.68 47.46 9.58
C ASP A 195 34.68 46.39 10.04
N ASP A 196 35.93 46.59 9.65
CA ASP A 196 37.10 45.76 9.97
C ASP A 196 37.82 46.30 11.23
N PRO A 197 37.92 45.51 12.33
CA PRO A 197 38.68 45.89 13.51
C PRO A 197 40.05 45.18 13.60
N THR A 198 40.83 45.14 12.51
CA THR A 198 42.25 44.78 12.56
C THR A 198 43.10 45.90 13.17
N GLY A 199 43.16 45.99 14.52
CA GLY A 199 43.73 47.19 15.14
C GLY A 199 44.23 47.22 16.59
N LEU A 200 44.52 46.10 17.28
CA LEU A 200 45.65 46.03 18.25
C LEU A 200 45.92 44.61 18.78
N ALA A 201 47.18 44.33 19.15
CA ALA A 201 47.65 43.01 19.55
C ALA A 201 47.59 42.74 21.07
N GLY A 202 47.33 41.48 21.47
CA GLY A 202 47.44 41.04 22.86
C GLY A 202 46.80 39.66 23.12
N SER A 203 47.64 38.64 23.32
CA SER A 203 47.28 37.23 23.57
C SER A 203 46.02 36.94 24.41
N SER A 204 45.07 36.17 23.86
CA SER A 204 44.55 34.92 24.47
C SER A 204 43.50 34.22 23.60
N ALA A 205 43.48 32.88 23.68
CA ALA A 205 42.79 31.97 22.78
C ALA A 205 41.25 32.17 22.62
N ALA A 206 40.81 32.41 21.39
CA ALA A 206 39.41 32.23 20.95
C ALA A 206 39.25 30.83 20.31
N TYR A 207 39.13 29.81 21.16
CA TYR A 207 39.00 28.40 20.75
C TYR A 207 37.57 28.04 20.32
N PHE A 208 37.00 28.70 19.30
CA PHE A 208 35.80 28.23 18.58
C PHE A 208 35.67 28.95 17.23
N GLN A 209 35.90 28.24 16.11
CA GLN A 209 35.43 28.72 14.81
C GLN A 209 33.90 28.72 14.78
N HIS A 210 33.29 29.72 14.14
CA HIS A 210 31.87 29.66 13.81
C HIS A 210 31.60 28.43 12.93
N GLN A 211 30.87 27.48 13.49
CA GLN A 211 30.47 26.27 12.80
C GLN A 211 29.50 26.64 11.68
N ASN A 212 29.87 26.34 10.43
CA ASN A 212 28.91 26.40 9.32
C ASN A 212 27.67 25.59 9.71
N ALA A 213 26.48 26.17 9.50
CA ALA A 213 25.23 25.55 9.89
C ALA A 213 25.16 24.12 9.33
N TYR A 214 25.01 23.14 10.22
CA TYR A 214 25.02 21.73 9.86
C TYR A 214 23.75 21.44 9.05
N THR A 215 23.82 21.60 7.73
CA THR A 215 22.83 21.07 6.80
C THR A 215 22.93 19.56 6.91
N ALA A 216 22.16 18.99 7.83
CA ALA A 216 21.99 17.55 7.93
C ALA A 216 21.58 17.08 6.53
N PRO A 217 22.42 16.30 5.83
CA PRO A 217 21.98 15.73 4.58
C PRO A 217 20.75 14.89 4.91
N LEU A 218 19.66 15.10 4.17
CA LEU A 218 18.56 14.15 4.12
C LEU A 218 19.13 12.89 3.46
N GLN A 219 19.90 12.09 4.23
CA GLN A 219 20.18 10.73 3.85
C GLN A 219 18.82 10.06 3.70
N PRO A 220 18.42 9.62 2.50
CA PRO A 220 17.17 8.89 2.36
C PRO A 220 17.28 7.68 3.27
N LEU A 221 16.40 7.62 4.27
CA LEU A 221 16.30 6.49 5.19
C LEU A 221 16.27 5.23 4.34
N GLN A 222 17.31 4.38 4.49
CA GLN A 222 17.55 3.30 3.54
C GLN A 222 16.41 2.29 3.63
N TYR A 223 15.40 2.46 2.77
CA TYR A 223 14.28 1.54 2.55
C TYR A 223 14.77 0.09 2.30
N HIS A 224 16.03 -0.04 1.87
CA HIS A 224 16.79 -1.27 1.65
C HIS A 224 17.13 -2.09 2.91
N LEU A 225 17.13 -1.52 4.13
CA LEU A 225 17.44 -2.28 5.36
C LEU A 225 16.37 -3.34 5.73
N TYR A 226 15.22 -3.32 5.05
CA TYR A 226 14.17 -4.33 5.14
C TYR A 226 13.76 -4.91 3.78
N ALA A 227 14.42 -4.52 2.68
CA ALA A 227 14.03 -4.93 1.33
C ALA A 227 14.75 -6.24 0.93
N PRO A 228 14.02 -7.34 0.66
CA PRO A 228 14.62 -8.52 0.04
C PRO A 228 14.97 -8.21 -1.43
N VAL A 229 16.21 -7.77 -1.68
CA VAL A 229 16.76 -7.61 -3.03
C VAL A 229 17.43 -8.92 -3.44
N GLY A 230 16.67 -9.84 -4.02
CA GLY A 230 17.16 -11.16 -4.43
C GLY A 230 16.06 -12.02 -5.09
N PRO A 231 16.44 -13.14 -5.73
CA PRO A 231 15.51 -13.93 -6.54
C PRO A 231 14.44 -14.60 -5.66
N TYR A 232 13.18 -14.26 -5.92
CA TYR A 232 12.03 -14.95 -5.35
C TYR A 232 12.06 -16.43 -5.78
N ARG A 233 12.03 -17.34 -4.81
CA ARG A 233 11.84 -18.77 -5.08
C ARG A 233 10.35 -19.04 -5.17
N ASP A 234 9.85 -19.19 -6.39
CA ASP A 234 8.46 -19.56 -6.65
C ASP A 234 8.22 -21.07 -6.42
N ASP A 235 9.28 -21.89 -6.47
CA ASP A 235 9.24 -23.35 -6.23
C ASP A 235 9.27 -23.73 -4.73
N LEU A 236 8.41 -23.10 -3.92
CA LEU A 236 8.28 -23.42 -2.48
C LEU A 236 7.11 -24.35 -2.21
N LEU A 237 7.34 -25.35 -1.35
CA LEU A 237 6.29 -26.25 -0.89
C LEU A 237 5.30 -25.52 0.05
N PRO A 238 4.02 -25.92 0.15
CA PRO A 238 3.00 -25.20 0.93
C PRO A 238 3.29 -24.97 2.43
N PHE A 239 4.25 -25.69 3.01
CA PHE A 239 4.74 -25.51 4.39
C PHE A 239 6.01 -24.66 4.51
N GLN A 240 6.72 -24.41 3.41
CA GLN A 240 7.91 -23.57 3.38
C GLN A 240 7.50 -22.10 3.28
N ARG A 241 8.23 -21.22 3.97
CA ARG A 241 8.00 -19.78 3.97
C ARG A 241 9.34 -19.06 3.80
N GLN A 242 9.32 -17.94 3.11
CA GLN A 242 10.44 -17.01 3.08
C GLN A 242 10.42 -16.17 4.36
N VAL A 243 11.57 -15.62 4.76
CA VAL A 243 11.69 -14.83 6.00
C VAL A 243 10.73 -13.63 6.01
N HIS A 244 10.49 -13.02 4.85
CA HIS A 244 9.57 -11.88 4.72
C HIS A 244 8.08 -12.26 4.84
N ASP A 245 7.69 -13.53 4.68
CA ASP A 245 6.29 -13.98 4.85
C ASP A 245 5.81 -13.83 6.29
N PHE A 246 6.72 -13.72 7.26
CA PHE A 246 6.42 -13.54 8.68
C PHE A 246 6.20 -12.06 9.08
N PHE A 247 6.47 -11.10 8.19
CA PHE A 247 6.45 -9.66 8.49
C PHE A 247 5.60 -8.87 7.47
N LEU A 248 5.23 -7.64 7.83
CA LEU A 248 4.41 -6.72 7.04
C LEU A 248 4.79 -6.69 5.52
N PRO A 249 3.84 -6.71 4.56
CA PRO A 249 4.16 -6.82 3.14
C PRO A 249 4.87 -5.56 2.64
N GLU A 250 5.85 -5.73 1.76
CA GLU A 250 6.78 -4.67 1.35
C GLU A 250 6.11 -3.38 0.89
N LYS A 251 5.08 -3.48 0.03
CA LYS A 251 4.37 -2.30 -0.49
C LYS A 251 3.67 -1.50 0.61
N LEU A 252 3.08 -2.20 1.60
CA LEU A 252 2.40 -1.57 2.73
C LEU A 252 3.42 -0.97 3.72
N ARG A 253 4.53 -1.68 3.98
CA ARG A 253 5.66 -1.19 4.78
C ARG A 253 6.23 0.10 4.20
N GLU A 254 6.57 0.10 2.92
CA GLU A 254 7.13 1.25 2.22
C GLU A 254 6.16 2.44 2.21
N GLU A 255 4.88 2.20 1.89
CA GLU A 255 3.85 3.24 1.89
C GLU A 255 3.67 3.90 3.27
N MET A 256 3.62 3.09 4.34
CA MET A 256 3.50 3.59 5.71
C MET A 256 4.76 4.34 6.16
N GLN A 257 5.96 3.89 5.76
CA GLN A 257 7.21 4.61 6.04
C GLN A 257 7.25 5.96 5.31
N ARG A 258 6.93 6.02 4.02
CA ARG A 258 6.84 7.27 3.24
C ARG A 258 5.80 8.24 3.83
N LYS A 259 4.63 7.74 4.26
CA LYS A 259 3.61 8.56 4.95
C LYS A 259 4.13 9.09 6.30
N SER A 260 4.92 8.30 7.03
CA SER A 260 5.58 8.73 8.29
C SER A 260 6.67 9.76 8.06
N GLU A 261 7.51 9.61 7.03
CA GLU A 261 8.53 10.59 6.63
C GLU A 261 7.88 11.94 6.29
N ALA A 262 6.84 11.93 5.45
CA ALA A 262 6.07 13.13 5.11
C ALA A 262 5.42 13.79 6.34
N LEU A 263 4.99 13.02 7.33
CA LEU A 263 4.49 13.54 8.61
C LEU A 263 5.58 14.25 9.42
N GLN A 264 6.80 13.68 9.48
CA GLN A 264 7.93 14.17 10.26
C GLN A 264 8.76 15.28 9.58
N GLN A 265 8.65 15.43 8.25
CA GLN A 265 9.39 16.43 7.48
C GLN A 265 9.27 17.86 8.06
N VAL A 266 10.37 18.56 8.26
CA VAL A 266 10.40 19.98 8.69
C VAL A 266 11.34 20.78 7.80
N MET A 267 11.21 22.11 7.81
CA MET A 267 12.14 23.02 7.16
C MET A 267 12.86 23.86 8.23
N PRO A 268 14.05 23.47 8.71
CA PRO A 268 14.72 24.15 9.82
C PRO A 268 15.01 25.63 9.56
N ASN A 269 15.40 25.97 8.33
CA ASN A 269 15.73 27.33 7.89
C ASN A 269 14.60 27.93 7.03
N SER A 270 13.35 27.73 7.45
CA SER A 270 12.18 28.25 6.73
C SER A 270 12.12 29.78 6.80
N THR A 271 11.89 30.43 5.64
CA THR A 271 11.56 31.87 5.57
C THR A 271 10.08 32.15 5.77
N LEU A 272 9.25 31.12 5.99
CA LEU A 272 7.82 31.29 6.26
C LEU A 272 7.61 31.84 7.67
N PRO A 273 6.70 32.81 7.86
CA PRO A 273 6.46 33.40 9.16
C PRO A 273 5.80 32.38 10.11
N PRO A 274 6.08 32.45 11.43
CA PRO A 274 5.33 31.68 12.41
C PRO A 274 3.87 32.14 12.48
N LEU A 275 2.98 31.23 12.88
CA LEU A 275 1.58 31.53 13.19
C LEU A 275 1.35 31.23 14.68
N ASP A 276 0.53 32.05 15.36
CA ASP A 276 0.39 32.03 16.83
C ASP A 276 0.15 30.64 17.43
N ASN A 277 -0.67 29.83 16.75
CA ASN A 277 -1.05 28.47 17.18
C ASN A 277 -0.42 27.35 16.33
N TYR A 278 0.41 27.67 15.33
CA TYR A 278 0.95 26.71 14.36
C TYR A 278 2.39 27.02 13.94
N PHE A 279 3.27 26.03 14.06
CA PHE A 279 4.69 26.13 13.76
C PHE A 279 5.15 25.05 12.77
N SER A 280 6.41 25.13 12.34
CA SER A 280 7.02 24.24 11.34
C SER A 280 6.20 24.10 10.06
N LEU A 281 5.84 25.24 9.46
CA LEU A 281 5.12 25.27 8.18
C LEU A 281 5.98 24.70 7.05
N VAL A 282 5.43 23.72 6.31
CA VAL A 282 6.04 23.11 5.12
C VAL A 282 5.05 23.21 3.96
N PRO A 283 5.37 23.89 2.85
CA PRO A 283 4.51 23.94 1.66
C PRO A 283 4.23 22.55 1.09
N LEU A 284 3.00 22.32 0.63
CA LEU A 284 2.55 21.08 0.00
C LEU A 284 2.25 21.22 -1.49
N ASP A 285 2.10 22.45 -2.00
CA ASP A 285 1.89 22.69 -3.42
C ASP A 285 3.15 22.34 -4.24
N THR A 286 3.00 21.39 -5.15
CA THR A 286 4.08 20.92 -6.06
C THR A 286 4.40 21.90 -7.20
N SER A 287 3.60 22.97 -7.35
CA SER A 287 3.69 23.93 -8.44
C SER A 287 3.51 25.35 -7.95
N HIS A 288 4.46 26.24 -8.27
CA HIS A 288 4.36 27.68 -7.96
C HIS A 288 3.38 28.44 -8.88
N ARG A 289 2.57 27.75 -9.70
CA ARG A 289 1.58 28.41 -10.57
C ARG A 289 0.43 28.98 -9.74
N LYS A 290 0.45 30.29 -9.52
CA LYS A 290 -0.68 31.03 -8.96
C LYS A 290 -1.92 30.81 -9.82
N SER A 291 -2.94 30.16 -9.26
CA SER A 291 -4.26 30.01 -9.86
C SER A 291 -5.34 30.47 -8.88
N SER A 292 -6.24 31.32 -9.36
CA SER A 292 -7.42 31.80 -8.62
C SER A 292 -8.73 31.16 -9.12
N SER A 293 -8.67 30.22 -10.07
CA SER A 293 -9.84 29.81 -10.86
C SER A 293 -11.00 29.20 -10.08
N VAL A 294 -10.74 28.56 -8.93
CA VAL A 294 -11.77 27.82 -8.17
C VAL A 294 -12.41 28.68 -7.06
N PHE A 295 -11.65 29.61 -6.46
CA PHE A 295 -12.08 30.35 -5.27
C PHE A 295 -12.05 31.88 -5.44
N GLY A 296 -11.61 32.40 -6.58
CA GLY A 296 -11.35 33.84 -6.78
C GLY A 296 -10.03 34.35 -6.18
N TYR A 297 -9.39 33.58 -5.29
CA TYR A 297 -8.14 33.91 -4.61
C TYR A 297 -7.03 32.93 -4.99
N THR A 298 -5.77 33.37 -5.03
CA THR A 298 -4.62 32.44 -5.05
C THR A 298 -4.59 31.68 -3.74
N THR A 299 -4.49 30.35 -3.81
CA THR A 299 -4.41 29.51 -2.61
C THR A 299 -3.11 28.76 -2.49
N TRP A 300 -2.65 28.63 -1.25
CA TRP A 300 -1.49 27.84 -0.87
C TRP A 300 -1.89 26.81 0.20
N VAL A 301 -1.20 25.69 0.28
CA VAL A 301 -1.43 24.63 1.25
C VAL A 301 -0.12 24.33 1.98
N TYR A 302 -0.18 24.35 3.31
CA TYR A 302 0.96 24.07 4.17
C TYR A 302 0.62 22.93 5.14
N LYS A 303 1.57 22.03 5.39
CA LYS A 303 1.57 21.21 6.60
C LYS A 303 2.06 22.07 7.76
N ALA A 304 1.43 21.99 8.93
CA ALA A 304 1.92 22.67 10.13
C ALA A 304 1.61 21.87 11.40
N THR A 305 2.39 22.08 12.46
CA THR A 305 2.18 21.43 13.76
C THR A 305 1.48 22.40 14.71
N SER A 306 0.44 21.95 15.41
CA SER A 306 -0.27 22.80 16.38
C SER A 306 0.50 22.92 17.69
N SER A 307 0.73 24.16 18.13
CA SER A 307 1.36 24.48 19.43
C SER A 307 0.58 23.94 20.63
N LYS A 308 -0.74 23.73 20.51
CA LYS A 308 -1.61 23.29 21.60
C LYS A 308 -1.68 21.77 21.77
N SER A 309 -1.62 21.01 20.67
CA SER A 309 -1.89 19.56 20.67
C SER A 309 -0.74 18.70 20.18
N GLY A 310 0.32 19.30 19.61
CA GLY A 310 1.39 18.57 18.94
C GLY A 310 0.95 17.83 17.66
N LYS A 311 -0.32 17.95 17.27
CA LYS A 311 -0.86 17.28 16.07
C LYS A 311 -0.55 18.08 14.81
N THR A 312 -0.35 17.35 13.71
CA THR A 312 -0.10 17.92 12.39
C THR A 312 -1.42 18.18 11.65
N TYR A 313 -1.54 19.36 11.05
CA TYR A 313 -2.72 19.82 10.31
C TYR A 313 -2.35 20.31 8.91
N CYS A 314 -3.34 20.31 8.03
CA CYS A 314 -3.31 20.95 6.73
C CYS A 314 -3.86 22.37 6.86
N LEU A 315 -3.05 23.37 6.51
CA LEU A 315 -3.40 24.79 6.54
C LEU A 315 -3.56 25.31 5.11
N ARG A 316 -4.80 25.56 4.68
CA ARG A 316 -5.08 26.16 3.37
C ARG A 316 -5.22 27.68 3.51
N ARG A 317 -4.28 28.42 2.93
CA ARG A 317 -4.26 29.89 2.85
C ARG A 317 -5.00 30.38 1.59
N LEU A 318 -5.76 31.45 1.72
CA LEU A 318 -6.23 32.33 0.64
C LEU A 318 -5.45 33.65 0.75
N GLU A 319 -4.58 33.90 -0.23
CA GLU A 319 -3.74 35.11 -0.35
C GLU A 319 -4.62 36.32 -0.68
N GLY A 320 -4.43 37.45 0.01
CA GLY A 320 -5.17 38.71 -0.23
C GLY A 320 -6.61 38.77 0.27
N PHE A 321 -7.14 37.74 0.95
CA PHE A 321 -8.50 37.76 1.50
C PHE A 321 -8.66 38.81 2.62
N ARG A 322 -9.60 39.74 2.43
CA ARG A 322 -9.99 40.74 3.44
C ARG A 322 -11.33 40.37 4.05
N LEU A 323 -11.35 40.10 5.35
CA LEU A 323 -12.58 39.83 6.09
C LEU A 323 -13.42 41.10 6.24
N THR A 324 -14.61 41.10 5.63
CA THR A 324 -15.63 42.15 5.80
C THR A 324 -16.56 41.85 6.98
N ASN A 325 -16.82 40.57 7.26
CA ASN A 325 -17.83 40.14 8.24
C ASN A 325 -17.36 38.91 9.03
N GLU A 326 -17.18 39.05 10.35
CA GLU A 326 -16.79 37.93 11.23
C GLU A 326 -17.75 36.73 11.20
N GLN A 327 -19.04 36.95 10.90
CA GLN A 327 -20.03 35.88 10.82
C GLN A 327 -19.69 34.90 9.68
N ALA A 328 -18.97 35.35 8.64
CA ALA A 328 -18.47 34.49 7.58
C ALA A 328 -17.55 33.40 8.15
N ILE A 329 -16.58 33.74 8.99
CA ILE A 329 -15.70 32.76 9.66
C ILE A 329 -16.48 31.89 10.64
N ARG A 330 -17.45 32.48 11.37
CA ARG A 330 -18.28 31.72 12.33
C ARG A 330 -19.09 30.60 11.67
N SER A 331 -19.44 30.72 10.38
CA SER A 331 -20.12 29.65 9.61
C SER A 331 -19.35 28.31 9.60
N VAL A 332 -18.01 28.35 9.68
CA VAL A 332 -17.15 27.14 9.71
C VAL A 332 -17.42 26.26 10.93
N LYS A 333 -18.03 26.81 12.01
CA LYS A 333 -18.43 26.03 13.18
C LYS A 333 -19.47 24.95 12.87
N GLU A 334 -20.34 25.17 11.89
CA GLU A 334 -21.36 24.20 11.50
C GLU A 334 -20.72 22.95 10.86
N TRP A 335 -19.66 23.15 10.07
CA TRP A 335 -18.88 22.07 9.46
C TRP A 335 -18.16 21.17 10.48
N ARG A 336 -17.92 21.64 11.71
CA ARG A 336 -17.35 20.80 12.80
C ARG A 336 -18.30 19.69 13.27
N LYS A 337 -19.59 19.78 12.92
CA LYS A 337 -20.60 18.73 13.20
C LYS A 337 -20.54 17.57 12.20
N LEU A 338 -19.90 17.77 11.04
CA LEU A 338 -19.80 16.77 9.98
C LEU A 338 -18.67 15.77 10.29
N ASN A 339 -19.06 14.53 10.55
CA ASN A 339 -18.13 13.40 10.63
C ASN A 339 -18.42 12.43 9.47
N ASN A 340 -17.57 12.44 8.43
CA ASN A 340 -17.75 11.60 7.25
C ASN A 340 -16.39 11.17 6.67
N GLY A 341 -16.24 9.88 6.36
CA GLY A 341 -14.98 9.31 5.87
C GLY A 341 -14.53 9.78 4.48
N ASN A 342 -15.38 10.49 3.73
CA ASN A 342 -15.15 11.03 2.38
C ASN A 342 -15.13 12.57 2.34
N VAL A 343 -15.05 13.24 3.51
CA VAL A 343 -14.81 14.69 3.62
C VAL A 343 -13.59 14.89 4.51
N VAL A 344 -12.70 15.83 4.15
CA VAL A 344 -11.59 16.20 5.03
C VAL A 344 -12.15 17.06 6.16
N THR A 345 -11.97 16.64 7.42
CA THR A 345 -12.51 17.34 8.59
C THR A 345 -11.93 18.75 8.69
N ILE A 346 -12.80 19.71 8.99
CA ILE A 346 -12.44 21.12 9.15
C ILE A 346 -12.47 21.46 10.63
N HIS A 347 -11.32 21.89 11.16
CA HIS A 347 -11.13 22.18 12.57
C HIS A 347 -11.36 23.64 12.89
N ASP A 348 -10.87 24.55 12.05
CA ASP A 348 -11.01 25.99 12.28
C ASP A 348 -10.81 26.83 11.02
N ALA A 349 -11.13 28.12 11.12
CA ALA A 349 -10.68 29.13 10.17
C ALA A 349 -10.34 30.44 10.89
N PHE A 350 -9.27 31.12 10.46
CA PHE A 350 -8.80 32.36 11.06
C PHE A 350 -8.11 33.26 10.03
N THR A 351 -8.06 34.56 10.30
CA THR A 351 -7.29 35.51 9.48
C THR A 351 -5.99 35.89 10.16
N THR A 352 -5.00 36.27 9.37
CA THR A 352 -3.69 36.74 9.86
C THR A 352 -3.08 37.75 8.90
N ARG A 353 -2.10 38.52 9.41
CA ARG A 353 -1.21 39.37 8.62
C ARG A 353 0.27 38.96 8.66
N ALA A 354 0.58 37.81 9.27
CA ALA A 354 1.95 37.32 9.42
C ALA A 354 2.69 37.16 8.08
N PHE A 355 1.97 36.88 6.99
CA PHE A 355 2.51 36.73 5.63
C PHE A 355 2.68 38.05 4.85
N GLY A 356 2.54 39.22 5.51
CA GLY A 356 2.67 40.54 4.89
C GLY A 356 1.43 41.01 4.11
N ASP A 357 0.43 40.15 3.93
CA ASP A 357 -0.86 40.46 3.32
C ASP A 357 -2.02 40.19 4.31
N SER A 358 -3.26 40.51 3.92
CA SER A 358 -4.42 39.96 4.64
C SER A 358 -4.71 38.57 4.10
N SER A 359 -4.53 37.54 4.93
CA SER A 359 -4.72 36.14 4.57
C SER A 359 -5.80 35.48 5.40
N LEU A 360 -6.60 34.59 4.78
CA LEU A 360 -7.52 33.69 5.46
C LEU A 360 -6.96 32.27 5.43
N PHE A 361 -6.96 31.59 6.56
CA PHE A 361 -6.53 30.20 6.72
C PHE A 361 -7.70 29.30 7.12
N PHE A 362 -7.76 28.12 6.51
CA PHE A 362 -8.60 27.00 6.95
C PHE A 362 -7.70 25.90 7.51
N VAL A 363 -8.05 25.39 8.69
CA VAL A 363 -7.38 24.28 9.37
C VAL A 363 -8.14 22.99 9.10
N GLN A 364 -7.48 22.02 8.50
CA GLN A 364 -8.03 20.76 8.04
C GLN A 364 -7.18 19.57 8.52
N ASP A 365 -7.75 18.37 8.53
CA ASP A 365 -6.96 17.14 8.75
C ASP A 365 -5.82 17.02 7.72
N TYR A 366 -4.63 16.66 8.19
CA TYR A 366 -3.50 16.34 7.32
C TYR A 366 -3.54 14.88 6.88
N HIS A 367 -3.55 14.66 5.57
CA HIS A 367 -3.43 13.34 4.97
C HIS A 367 -2.10 13.26 4.17
N PRO A 368 -1.06 12.60 4.70
CA PRO A 368 0.28 12.62 4.11
C PRO A 368 0.29 12.01 2.70
N LEU A 369 1.10 12.59 1.82
CA LEU A 369 1.29 12.17 0.43
C LEU A 369 0.02 12.10 -0.44
N SER A 370 -1.07 12.76 -0.01
CA SER A 370 -2.30 12.84 -0.80
C SER A 370 -2.07 13.54 -2.14
N LYS A 371 -2.75 13.06 -3.19
CA LYS A 371 -2.75 13.66 -4.53
C LYS A 371 -4.15 14.05 -4.92
N THR A 372 -4.35 15.15 -5.62
CA THR A 372 -5.65 15.50 -6.21
C THR A 372 -6.02 14.50 -7.31
N LEU A 373 -7.32 14.34 -7.62
CA LEU A 373 -7.75 13.57 -8.80
C LEU A 373 -7.19 14.14 -10.11
N ALA A 374 -6.95 15.45 -10.16
CA ALA A 374 -6.23 16.10 -11.24
C ALA A 374 -4.77 15.63 -11.35
N GLU A 375 -4.02 15.58 -10.25
CA GLU A 375 -2.65 15.05 -10.26
C GLU A 375 -2.59 13.55 -10.55
N LEU A 376 -3.60 12.77 -10.16
CA LEU A 376 -3.62 11.33 -10.43
C LEU A 376 -3.94 10.99 -11.89
N HIS A 377 -4.97 11.62 -12.47
CA HIS A 377 -5.49 11.25 -13.80
C HIS A 377 -5.11 12.26 -14.89
N PHE A 378 -5.06 13.56 -14.56
CA PHE A 378 -4.82 14.63 -15.53
C PHE A 378 -3.36 15.04 -15.68
N ALA A 379 -2.47 14.67 -14.76
CA ALA A 379 -1.04 14.98 -14.85
C ALA A 379 -0.51 14.75 -16.28
N GLN A 380 0.16 15.77 -16.82
CA GLN A 380 0.91 15.58 -18.06
C GLN A 380 2.14 14.72 -17.73
N PRO A 381 2.53 13.79 -18.63
CA PRO A 381 3.83 13.16 -18.49
C PRO A 381 4.88 14.28 -18.52
N ASN A 382 5.64 14.43 -17.43
CA ASN A 382 6.80 15.31 -17.42
C ASN A 382 7.82 14.71 -18.39
N THR A 383 7.83 15.19 -19.64
CA THR A 383 8.64 14.61 -20.71
C THR A 383 10.11 15.01 -20.57
N THR A 384 10.85 14.31 -19.71
CA THR A 384 12.21 13.94 -20.09
C THR A 384 12.09 12.81 -21.12
N HIS A 385 12.25 13.17 -22.40
CA HIS A 385 12.22 12.29 -23.58
C HIS A 385 10.83 11.76 -24.05
N GLY A 386 10.09 12.66 -24.71
CA GLY A 386 9.48 12.42 -26.02
C GLY A 386 8.72 11.12 -26.32
N THR A 387 7.42 11.07 -25.99
CA THR A 387 6.40 10.49 -26.87
C THR A 387 5.14 11.38 -26.86
N ARG A 388 4.84 12.07 -27.97
CA ARG A 388 3.70 13.01 -28.08
C ARG A 388 2.32 12.33 -28.16
N PHE A 389 2.27 11.00 -28.05
CA PHE A 389 1.09 10.17 -28.34
C PHE A 389 0.90 9.01 -27.34
N SER A 390 1.18 9.23 -26.06
CA SER A 390 0.63 8.32 -25.03
C SER A 390 -0.87 8.55 -24.95
N ALA A 391 -1.65 7.68 -25.61
CA ALA A 391 -3.09 7.63 -25.45
C ALA A 391 -3.37 7.30 -23.97
N LYS A 392 -3.89 8.28 -23.22
CA LYS A 392 -4.25 8.06 -21.83
C LYS A 392 -5.36 7.01 -21.77
N ASN A 393 -5.05 5.87 -21.14
CA ASN A 393 -6.04 4.81 -20.93
C ASN A 393 -7.24 5.38 -20.14
N PRO A 394 -8.48 5.06 -20.54
CA PRO A 394 -9.66 5.48 -19.77
C PRO A 394 -9.60 4.87 -18.36
N ILE A 395 -10.13 5.60 -17.38
CA ILE A 395 -10.23 5.14 -16.00
C ILE A 395 -11.16 3.92 -15.98
N ALA A 396 -10.77 2.84 -15.32
CA ALA A 396 -11.63 1.65 -15.23
C ALA A 396 -12.99 2.00 -14.60
N GLU A 397 -14.09 1.52 -15.18
CA GLU A 397 -15.44 1.93 -14.76
C GLU A 397 -15.74 1.60 -13.29
N SER A 398 -15.21 0.48 -12.78
CA SER A 398 -15.30 0.12 -11.35
C SER A 398 -14.63 1.14 -10.42
N VAL A 399 -13.56 1.82 -10.87
CA VAL A 399 -12.90 2.90 -10.13
C VAL A 399 -13.74 4.17 -10.18
N LEU A 400 -14.37 4.49 -11.32
CA LEU A 400 -15.32 5.60 -11.41
C LEU A 400 -16.53 5.38 -10.49
N TRP A 401 -17.14 4.19 -10.49
CA TRP A 401 -18.22 3.84 -9.57
C TRP A 401 -17.79 3.92 -8.10
N GLY A 402 -16.57 3.48 -7.78
CA GLY A 402 -15.99 3.66 -6.45
C GLY A 402 -15.86 5.13 -6.03
N TYR A 403 -15.51 6.04 -6.95
CA TYR A 403 -15.51 7.48 -6.69
C TYR A 403 -16.93 8.05 -6.56
N VAL A 404 -17.86 7.63 -7.42
CA VAL A 404 -19.27 8.05 -7.39
C VAL A 404 -19.92 7.71 -6.05
N SER A 405 -19.78 6.47 -5.57
CA SER A 405 -20.31 6.03 -4.28
C SER A 405 -19.72 6.84 -3.09
N GLN A 406 -18.42 7.15 -3.15
CA GLN A 406 -17.75 7.94 -2.10
C GLN A 406 -18.18 9.41 -2.09
N ILE A 407 -18.37 10.03 -3.25
CA ILE A 407 -18.89 11.40 -3.34
C ILE A 407 -20.36 11.45 -2.93
N ALA A 408 -21.17 10.45 -3.30
CA ALA A 408 -22.55 10.34 -2.85
C ALA A 408 -22.67 10.22 -1.32
N ASN A 409 -21.79 9.43 -0.70
CA ASN A 409 -21.70 9.34 0.77
C ASN A 409 -21.32 10.67 1.42
N ALA A 410 -20.40 11.44 0.83
CA ALA A 410 -20.04 12.78 1.29
C ALA A 410 -21.23 13.75 1.18
N LEU A 411 -21.86 13.83 -0.01
CA LEU A 411 -22.99 14.72 -0.28
C LEU A 411 -24.18 14.42 0.62
N LYS A 412 -24.52 13.15 0.85
CA LYS A 412 -25.58 12.75 1.79
C LYS A 412 -25.36 13.34 3.18
N ALA A 413 -24.15 13.21 3.72
CA ALA A 413 -23.82 13.70 5.06
C ALA A 413 -23.80 15.23 5.14
N ILE A 414 -23.38 15.91 4.07
CA ILE A 414 -23.39 17.38 3.96
C ILE A 414 -24.83 17.91 3.86
N HIS A 415 -25.63 17.35 2.95
CA HIS A 415 -27.01 17.81 2.69
C HIS A 415 -27.94 17.53 3.89
N ALA A 416 -27.73 16.42 4.60
CA ALA A 416 -28.46 16.11 5.84
C ALA A 416 -28.20 17.12 7.00
N LEU A 417 -27.10 17.87 6.96
CA LEU A 417 -26.81 18.98 7.89
C LEU A 417 -27.31 20.34 7.38
N ASN A 418 -28.09 20.36 6.29
CA ASN A 418 -28.50 21.58 5.59
C ASN A 418 -27.31 22.46 5.16
N LEU A 419 -26.25 21.81 4.67
CA LEU A 419 -25.09 22.42 4.03
C LEU A 419 -25.02 22.03 2.55
N ALA A 420 -24.08 22.61 1.81
CA ALA A 420 -23.74 22.24 0.43
C ALA A 420 -22.22 22.09 0.28
N ALA A 421 -21.73 21.23 -0.61
CA ALA A 421 -20.30 21.00 -0.82
C ALA A 421 -19.63 22.15 -1.58
N ARG A 422 -20.37 22.73 -2.55
CA ARG A 422 -20.09 23.91 -3.39
C ARG A 422 -18.87 23.83 -4.30
N CYS A 423 -17.94 22.91 -4.04
CA CYS A 423 -16.70 22.73 -4.78
C CYS A 423 -16.41 21.24 -5.01
N LEU A 424 -16.96 20.70 -6.10
CA LEU A 424 -16.66 19.36 -6.61
C LEU A 424 -15.77 19.45 -7.85
N ASP A 425 -14.54 19.92 -7.65
CA ASP A 425 -13.52 20.03 -8.69
C ASP A 425 -12.41 18.98 -8.53
N MET A 426 -11.88 18.47 -9.64
CA MET A 426 -10.82 17.45 -9.66
C MET A 426 -9.53 17.87 -8.95
N SER A 427 -9.23 19.17 -8.87
CA SER A 427 -8.09 19.73 -8.14
C SER A 427 -8.37 19.94 -6.65
N LYS A 428 -9.55 19.52 -6.16
CA LYS A 428 -10.04 19.71 -4.78
C LYS A 428 -10.62 18.44 -4.16
N VAL A 429 -10.83 17.38 -4.94
CA VAL A 429 -10.98 16.01 -4.44
C VAL A 429 -9.59 15.37 -4.35
N ILE A 430 -9.21 14.91 -3.15
CA ILE A 430 -7.91 14.26 -2.90
C ILE A 430 -8.06 12.76 -2.73
N VAL A 431 -7.11 12.02 -3.28
CA VAL A 431 -6.85 10.60 -3.09
C VAL A 431 -5.87 10.49 -1.92
N THR A 432 -6.30 9.90 -0.82
CA THR A 432 -5.51 9.78 0.42
C THR A 432 -4.92 8.39 0.61
N ASP A 433 -5.50 7.41 -0.07
CA ASP A 433 -5.11 6.00 -0.07
C ASP A 433 -5.60 5.33 -1.35
N LYS A 434 -5.27 4.05 -1.58
CA LYS A 434 -5.67 3.31 -2.78
C LYS A 434 -7.19 3.36 -2.98
N ASN A 435 -7.64 3.99 -4.08
CA ASN A 435 -9.06 4.24 -4.40
C ASN A 435 -9.87 5.02 -3.34
N ARG A 436 -9.24 5.56 -2.29
CA ARG A 436 -9.93 6.30 -1.21
C ARG A 436 -9.86 7.80 -1.45
N ILE A 437 -11.01 8.42 -1.70
CA ILE A 437 -11.13 9.85 -1.97
C ILE A 437 -11.82 10.65 -0.86
N ARG A 438 -11.45 11.93 -0.72
CA ARG A 438 -12.05 12.91 0.18
C ARG A 438 -12.23 14.28 -0.46
N LEU A 439 -13.34 14.96 -0.15
CA LEU A 439 -13.56 16.37 -0.50
C LEU A 439 -12.71 17.26 0.41
N SER A 440 -11.77 18.04 -0.16
CA SER A 440 -10.81 18.86 0.62
C SER A 440 -11.09 20.37 0.63
N ALA A 441 -12.20 20.81 -0.01
CA ALA A 441 -12.51 22.23 -0.24
C ALA A 441 -13.81 22.73 0.42
N CYS A 442 -14.42 21.92 1.27
CA CYS A 442 -15.65 22.25 1.98
C CYS A 442 -15.51 23.51 2.88
N SER A 443 -16.62 24.19 3.16
CA SER A 443 -16.72 25.50 3.84
C SER A 443 -16.02 26.71 3.22
N ILE A 444 -15.01 26.54 2.34
CA ILE A 444 -14.23 27.67 1.81
C ILE A 444 -15.14 28.68 1.11
N LEU A 445 -16.02 28.19 0.23
CA LEU A 445 -16.98 29.03 -0.49
C LEU A 445 -18.11 29.56 0.40
N ASP A 446 -18.32 29.02 1.59
CA ASP A 446 -19.28 29.55 2.57
C ASP A 446 -18.76 30.81 3.24
N VAL A 447 -17.45 30.88 3.50
CA VAL A 447 -16.79 32.10 3.96
C VAL A 447 -16.61 33.10 2.81
N VAL A 448 -16.12 32.64 1.65
CA VAL A 448 -15.80 33.52 0.50
C VAL A 448 -17.04 34.13 -0.14
N HIS A 449 -18.13 33.37 -0.28
CA HIS A 449 -19.40 33.88 -0.83
C HIS A 449 -20.48 34.05 0.25
N PHE A 450 -20.08 34.36 1.49
CA PHE A 450 -21.00 34.51 2.63
C PHE A 450 -22.09 35.57 2.38
N GLU A 451 -21.72 36.69 1.76
CA GLU A 451 -22.62 37.82 1.50
C GLU A 451 -23.67 37.54 0.42
N ALA A 452 -23.46 36.53 -0.43
CA ALA A 452 -24.37 36.19 -1.53
C ALA A 452 -25.71 35.59 -1.05
N ARG A 453 -25.77 35.06 0.18
CA ARG A 453 -27.00 34.58 0.87
C ARG A 453 -27.94 33.69 0.03
N ARG A 454 -27.39 32.92 -0.91
CA ARG A 454 -28.17 32.00 -1.76
C ARG A 454 -28.83 30.91 -0.91
N PRO A 455 -30.07 30.49 -1.23
CA PRO A 455 -30.75 29.42 -0.51
C PRO A 455 -29.99 28.10 -0.64
N VAL A 456 -29.83 27.37 0.46
CA VAL A 456 -29.05 26.13 0.51
C VAL A 456 -29.54 25.11 -0.52
N GLN A 457 -30.85 25.01 -0.74
CA GLN A 457 -31.47 24.11 -1.72
C GLN A 457 -30.95 24.35 -3.15
N GLU A 458 -30.71 25.60 -3.54
CA GLU A 458 -30.14 25.95 -4.84
C GLU A 458 -28.67 25.50 -4.94
N LEU A 459 -27.89 25.71 -3.88
CA LEU A 459 -26.50 25.24 -3.79
C LEU A 459 -26.41 23.71 -3.81
N GLN A 460 -27.39 23.01 -3.23
CA GLN A 460 -27.48 21.54 -3.28
C GLN A 460 -27.85 21.02 -4.69
N GLN A 461 -28.66 21.75 -5.47
CA GLN A 461 -28.86 21.42 -6.90
C GLN A 461 -27.58 21.67 -7.71
N GLU A 462 -26.82 22.73 -7.40
CA GLU A 462 -25.51 22.97 -8.02
C GLU A 462 -24.50 21.87 -7.70
N ASP A 463 -24.47 21.34 -6.47
CA ASP A 463 -23.63 20.19 -6.12
C ASP A 463 -23.88 19.00 -7.06
N LEU A 464 -25.15 18.65 -7.34
CA LEU A 464 -25.48 17.54 -8.24
C LEU A 464 -24.98 17.80 -9.69
N ILE A 465 -25.09 19.05 -10.17
CA ILE A 465 -24.59 19.42 -11.50
C ILE A 465 -23.06 19.40 -11.55
N GLN A 466 -22.37 19.92 -10.51
CA GLN A 466 -20.91 19.85 -10.41
C GLN A 466 -20.43 18.40 -10.32
N PHE A 467 -21.15 17.53 -9.60
CA PHE A 467 -20.85 16.10 -9.50
C PHE A 467 -20.93 15.43 -10.87
N GLY A 468 -22.00 15.67 -11.65
CA GLY A 468 -22.10 15.19 -13.03
C GLY A 468 -20.94 15.67 -13.92
N LYS A 469 -20.56 16.95 -13.81
CA LYS A 469 -19.40 17.52 -14.53
C LYS A 469 -18.08 16.88 -14.11
N LEU A 470 -17.87 16.60 -12.82
CA LEU A 470 -16.67 15.96 -12.30
C LEU A 470 -16.52 14.53 -12.86
N ILE A 471 -17.58 13.73 -12.86
CA ILE A 471 -17.55 12.37 -13.43
C ILE A 471 -17.29 12.45 -14.94
N LEU A 472 -17.99 13.33 -15.66
CA LEU A 472 -17.81 13.52 -17.10
C LEU A 472 -16.38 13.95 -17.45
N SER A 473 -15.80 14.85 -16.65
CA SER A 473 -14.40 15.26 -16.77
C SER A 473 -13.43 14.10 -16.62
N LEU A 474 -13.61 13.27 -15.58
CA LEU A 474 -12.78 12.09 -15.34
C LEU A 474 -12.92 11.06 -16.47
N ALA A 475 -14.14 10.79 -16.91
CA ALA A 475 -14.44 9.82 -17.97
C ALA A 475 -13.87 10.24 -19.34
N THR A 476 -13.92 11.54 -19.67
CA THR A 476 -13.46 12.08 -20.96
C THR A 476 -12.01 12.59 -20.94
N ASN A 477 -11.35 12.59 -19.78
CA ASN A 477 -10.07 13.26 -19.53
C ASN A 477 -10.05 14.73 -20.05
N THR A 478 -11.18 15.44 -19.89
CA THR A 478 -11.31 16.87 -20.21
C THR A 478 -11.55 17.67 -18.91
N PRO A 479 -10.76 18.72 -18.59
CA PRO A 479 -10.89 19.42 -17.31
C PRO A 479 -12.20 20.23 -17.24
N PRO A 480 -12.76 20.53 -16.05
CA PRO A 480 -14.13 21.05 -15.95
C PRO A 480 -14.31 22.42 -16.61
N SER A 481 -13.25 23.24 -16.65
CA SER A 481 -13.23 24.53 -17.35
C SER A 481 -13.25 24.42 -18.88
N GLN A 482 -12.98 23.23 -19.43
CA GLN A 482 -13.01 22.95 -20.88
C GLN A 482 -14.24 22.12 -21.30
N LEU A 483 -15.11 21.71 -20.37
CA LEU A 483 -16.40 21.06 -20.64
C LEU A 483 -17.45 22.07 -21.16
N THR A 484 -17.17 22.75 -22.28
CA THR A 484 -18.11 23.68 -22.92
C THR A 484 -19.17 22.95 -23.75
N ASN A 485 -18.79 21.89 -24.47
CA ASN A 485 -19.71 21.05 -25.24
C ASN A 485 -20.08 19.78 -24.47
N LEU A 486 -20.99 19.90 -23.49
CA LEU A 486 -21.47 18.77 -22.68
C LEU A 486 -22.03 17.63 -23.55
N LYS A 487 -22.74 17.93 -24.65
CA LYS A 487 -23.30 16.90 -25.55
C LYS A 487 -22.19 16.07 -26.19
N GLY A 488 -21.16 16.71 -26.76
CA GLY A 488 -20.01 16.01 -27.35
C GLY A 488 -19.23 15.19 -26.34
N SER A 489 -19.04 15.69 -25.12
CA SER A 489 -18.40 14.95 -24.03
C SER A 489 -19.24 13.73 -23.58
N MET A 490 -20.57 13.84 -23.54
CA MET A 490 -21.45 12.70 -23.25
C MET A 490 -21.39 11.63 -24.36
N GLU A 491 -21.38 12.05 -25.64
CA GLU A 491 -21.18 11.15 -26.79
C GLU A 491 -19.78 10.50 -26.85
N GLN A 492 -18.77 11.13 -26.24
CA GLN A 492 -17.45 10.52 -26.04
C GLN A 492 -17.49 9.48 -24.92
N MET A 493 -18.11 9.81 -23.78
CA MET A 493 -18.26 8.91 -22.64
C MET A 493 -19.03 7.64 -23.02
N SER A 494 -20.14 7.76 -23.76
CA SER A 494 -20.98 6.64 -24.17
C SER A 494 -20.32 5.65 -25.16
N ARG A 495 -19.13 5.96 -25.69
CA ARG A 495 -18.34 5.05 -26.56
C ARG A 495 -17.39 4.15 -25.77
N VAL A 496 -17.14 4.46 -24.51
CA VAL A 496 -16.12 3.83 -23.66
C VAL A 496 -16.73 3.15 -22.45
N TYR A 497 -17.78 3.75 -21.88
CA TYR A 497 -18.40 3.33 -20.63
C TYR A 497 -19.80 2.74 -20.84
N SER A 498 -20.30 2.04 -19.83
CA SER A 498 -21.63 1.47 -19.82
C SER A 498 -22.72 2.53 -20.00
N LYS A 499 -23.89 2.07 -20.46
CA LYS A 499 -25.09 2.91 -20.50
C LYS A 499 -25.51 3.37 -19.10
N GLU A 500 -25.34 2.54 -18.08
CA GLU A 500 -25.73 2.85 -16.70
C GLU A 500 -25.03 4.09 -16.15
N ILE A 501 -23.69 4.15 -16.26
CA ILE A 501 -22.94 5.32 -15.77
C ILE A 501 -23.18 6.55 -16.66
N THR A 502 -23.41 6.35 -17.95
CA THR A 502 -23.77 7.43 -18.90
C THR A 502 -25.13 8.05 -18.55
N ASP A 503 -26.17 7.23 -18.35
CA ASP A 503 -27.51 7.68 -17.96
C ASP A 503 -27.49 8.33 -16.56
N THR A 504 -26.65 7.83 -15.65
CA THR A 504 -26.43 8.40 -14.30
C THR A 504 -25.82 9.81 -14.36
N VAL A 505 -24.80 10.03 -15.21
CA VAL A 505 -24.22 11.36 -15.43
C VAL A 505 -25.22 12.29 -16.13
N LEU A 506 -25.99 11.77 -17.09
CA LEU A 506 -27.05 12.55 -17.74
C LEU A 506 -28.12 13.00 -16.74
N TRP A 507 -28.53 12.14 -15.83
CA TRP A 507 -29.47 12.47 -14.75
C TRP A 507 -28.91 13.55 -13.82
N LEU A 508 -27.62 13.50 -13.46
CA LEU A 508 -26.97 14.55 -12.66
C LEU A 508 -26.97 15.90 -13.37
N LEU A 509 -26.58 15.92 -14.66
CA LEU A 509 -26.43 17.14 -15.47
C LEU A 509 -27.76 17.79 -15.87
N THR A 510 -28.85 17.03 -15.98
CA THR A 510 -30.17 17.53 -16.42
C THR A 510 -30.93 18.15 -15.24
N PRO A 511 -31.22 19.46 -15.19
CA PRO A 511 -31.98 20.06 -14.09
C PRO A 511 -33.40 19.48 -13.95
N ALA A 512 -33.98 19.58 -12.75
CA ALA A 512 -35.39 19.23 -12.56
C ALA A 512 -36.29 20.15 -13.43
N PRO A 513 -37.37 19.62 -14.05
CA PRO A 513 -38.32 20.45 -14.78
C PRO A 513 -38.95 21.54 -13.90
N ALA A 514 -39.29 22.69 -14.49
CA ALA A 514 -39.93 23.78 -13.76
C ALA A 514 -41.26 23.31 -13.14
N GLY A 515 -41.38 23.45 -11.82
CA GLY A 515 -42.55 22.98 -11.04
C GLY A 515 -42.49 21.53 -10.55
N ALA A 516 -41.48 20.75 -10.95
CA ALA A 516 -41.23 19.43 -10.36
C ALA A 516 -40.51 19.53 -9.01
N THR A 517 -40.53 18.44 -8.23
CA THR A 517 -39.72 18.32 -7.01
C THR A 517 -38.22 18.41 -7.36
N PRO A 518 -37.42 19.23 -6.66
CA PRO A 518 -35.96 19.26 -6.84
C PRO A 518 -35.33 17.88 -6.62
N LYS A 519 -34.24 17.58 -7.33
CA LYS A 519 -33.56 16.29 -7.22
C LYS A 519 -32.87 16.15 -5.87
N GLY A 520 -33.06 15.02 -5.19
CA GLY A 520 -32.44 14.72 -3.90
C GLY A 520 -31.22 13.80 -4.03
N ILE A 521 -30.25 13.92 -3.11
CA ILE A 521 -29.11 12.99 -3.04
C ILE A 521 -29.56 11.58 -2.61
N GLU A 522 -30.67 11.46 -1.87
CA GLU A 522 -31.31 10.20 -1.51
C GLU A 522 -31.91 9.48 -2.73
N GLU A 523 -32.42 10.23 -3.72
CA GLU A 523 -32.92 9.68 -4.97
C GLU A 523 -31.76 9.11 -5.81
N PHE A 524 -30.68 9.88 -5.92
CA PHE A 524 -29.45 9.43 -6.57
C PHE A 524 -28.91 8.14 -5.94
N ILE A 525 -28.81 8.10 -4.60
CA ILE A 525 -28.32 6.93 -3.86
C ILE A 525 -29.22 5.70 -4.05
N ARG A 526 -30.55 5.87 -4.18
CA ARG A 526 -31.45 4.75 -4.57
C ARG A 526 -31.12 4.23 -5.97
N GLY A 527 -30.81 5.12 -6.92
CA GLY A 527 -30.40 4.74 -8.28
C GLY A 527 -29.09 3.94 -8.34
N ILE A 528 -28.11 4.29 -7.50
CA ILE A 528 -26.77 3.66 -7.50
C ILE A 528 -26.55 2.62 -6.37
N ALA A 529 -27.63 2.11 -5.77
CA ALA A 529 -27.56 1.32 -4.53
C ALA A 529 -26.68 0.05 -4.65
N VAL A 530 -26.61 -0.58 -5.84
CA VAL A 530 -25.75 -1.74 -6.09
C VAL A 530 -24.26 -1.37 -5.98
N HIS A 531 -23.86 -0.22 -6.54
CA HIS A 531 -22.48 0.29 -6.47
C HIS A 531 -22.10 0.76 -5.07
N MET A 532 -23.07 1.28 -4.30
CA MET A 532 -22.88 1.58 -2.88
C MET A 532 -22.56 0.31 -2.06
N VAL A 533 -23.29 -0.79 -2.30
CA VAL A 533 -23.03 -2.08 -1.64
C VAL A 533 -21.68 -2.66 -2.07
N ALA A 534 -21.33 -2.63 -3.35
CA ALA A 534 -20.02 -3.08 -3.83
C ALA A 534 -18.86 -2.26 -3.23
N THR A 535 -19.05 -0.95 -3.06
CA THR A 535 -18.04 -0.07 -2.42
C THR A 535 -17.91 -0.36 -0.92
N LEU A 536 -19.02 -0.68 -0.25
CA LEU A 536 -19.02 -1.09 1.16
C LEU A 536 -18.30 -2.43 1.36
N ASP A 537 -18.62 -3.44 0.54
CA ASP A 537 -17.97 -4.76 0.58
C ASP A 537 -16.45 -4.65 0.36
N ALA A 538 -16.02 -3.90 -0.66
CA ALA A 538 -14.60 -3.63 -0.89
C ALA A 538 -13.91 -2.97 0.33
N SER A 539 -14.60 -2.03 1.01
CA SER A 539 -14.08 -1.39 2.23
C SER A 539 -14.05 -2.32 3.44
N LEU A 540 -14.92 -3.34 3.51
CA LEU A 540 -14.88 -4.36 4.56
C LEU A 540 -13.74 -5.34 4.34
N GLN A 541 -13.52 -5.79 3.09
CA GLN A 541 -12.39 -6.64 2.72
C GLN A 541 -11.04 -5.94 2.95
N GLU A 542 -10.95 -4.64 2.67
CA GLU A 542 -9.78 -3.81 3.01
C GLU A 542 -9.56 -3.74 4.52
N ALA A 543 -10.63 -3.54 5.30
CA ALA A 543 -10.56 -3.48 6.76
C ALA A 543 -10.11 -4.82 7.39
N ASP A 544 -10.57 -5.95 6.87
CA ASP A 544 -10.13 -7.28 7.33
C ASP A 544 -8.71 -7.61 6.89
N THR A 545 -8.27 -7.16 5.71
CA THR A 545 -6.86 -7.23 5.29
C THR A 545 -5.98 -6.46 6.25
N MET A 546 -6.30 -5.18 6.53
CA MET A 546 -5.54 -4.35 7.46
C MET A 546 -5.57 -4.88 8.90
N LYS A 547 -6.66 -5.55 9.32
CA LYS A 547 -6.78 -6.19 10.63
C LYS A 547 -5.89 -7.44 10.73
N SER A 548 -5.80 -8.25 9.67
CA SER A 548 -4.87 -9.38 9.58
C SER A 548 -3.42 -8.92 9.76
N GLU A 549 -3.05 -7.83 9.07
CA GLU A 549 -1.72 -7.23 9.20
C GLU A 549 -1.45 -6.65 10.61
N LEU A 550 -2.45 -6.02 11.22
CA LEU A 550 -2.36 -5.54 12.60
C LEU A 550 -2.18 -6.68 13.61
N PHE A 551 -2.83 -7.83 13.42
CA PHE A 551 -2.61 -9.01 14.26
C PHE A 551 -1.17 -9.54 14.15
N ARG A 552 -0.62 -9.57 12.93
CA ARG A 552 0.78 -9.98 12.70
C ARG A 552 1.77 -9.05 13.41
N GLU A 553 1.61 -7.73 13.26
CA GLU A 553 2.48 -6.76 13.93
C GLU A 553 2.27 -6.68 15.45
N LEU A 554 1.07 -7.00 15.95
CA LEU A 554 0.80 -7.14 17.38
C LEU A 554 1.64 -8.27 18.00
N GLU A 555 1.68 -9.44 17.35
CA GLU A 555 2.49 -10.57 17.80
C GLU A 555 3.99 -10.25 17.66
N ASN A 556 4.44 -9.65 16.54
CA ASN A 556 5.83 -9.18 16.39
C ASN A 556 6.23 -8.25 17.55
N GLY A 557 5.37 -7.31 17.93
CA GLY A 557 5.58 -6.45 19.10
C GLY A 557 5.64 -7.19 20.43
N ARG A 558 4.89 -8.29 20.61
CA ARG A 558 5.00 -9.18 21.79
C ARG A 558 6.33 -9.91 21.81
N LEU A 559 6.76 -10.46 20.67
CA LEU A 559 8.03 -11.17 20.53
C LEU A 559 9.23 -10.25 20.82
N VAL A 560 9.23 -9.02 20.33
CA VAL A 560 10.29 -8.04 20.66
C VAL A 560 10.37 -7.78 22.17
N ARG A 561 9.23 -7.62 22.86
CA ARG A 561 9.20 -7.46 24.33
C ARG A 561 9.65 -8.72 25.07
N LEU A 562 9.40 -9.91 24.54
CA LEU A 562 9.85 -11.18 25.11
C LEU A 562 11.37 -11.37 24.95
N MET A 563 11.90 -11.11 23.75
CA MET A 563 13.34 -11.14 23.47
C MET A 563 14.10 -10.12 24.32
N ALA A 564 13.55 -8.91 24.52
CA ALA A 564 14.14 -7.91 25.41
C ALA A 564 14.22 -8.40 26.87
N LYS A 565 13.19 -9.09 27.39
CA LYS A 565 13.26 -9.70 28.74
C LYS A 565 14.33 -10.79 28.82
N LEU A 566 14.36 -11.69 27.85
CA LEU A 566 15.37 -12.76 27.76
C LEU A 566 16.79 -12.17 27.73
N GLY A 567 17.05 -11.19 26.86
CA GLY A 567 18.34 -10.48 26.78
C GLY A 567 18.68 -9.62 28.00
N THR A 568 17.71 -9.30 28.87
CA THR A 568 17.96 -8.60 30.13
C THR A 568 18.44 -9.55 31.25
N ILE A 569 18.20 -10.86 31.09
CA ILE A 569 18.50 -11.92 32.07
C ILE A 569 19.71 -12.75 31.63
N ASN A 570 19.70 -13.19 30.37
CA ASN A 570 20.74 -14.01 29.77
C ASN A 570 22.08 -13.26 29.78
N GLU A 571 23.16 -13.98 30.10
CA GLU A 571 24.54 -13.48 30.17
C GLU A 571 24.75 -12.23 31.07
N ARG A 572 23.88 -11.99 32.06
CA ARG A 572 24.07 -10.92 33.05
C ARG A 572 25.26 -11.25 33.98
N GLN A 573 26.35 -10.50 33.79
CA GLN A 573 27.63 -10.71 34.48
C GLN A 573 27.56 -10.67 36.02
N GLU A 574 26.75 -9.78 36.60
CA GLU A 574 26.52 -9.74 38.04
C GLU A 574 25.13 -9.19 38.38
N PHE A 575 24.58 -9.66 39.50
CA PHE A 575 23.37 -9.12 40.11
C PHE A 575 23.35 -9.40 41.62
N ASP A 576 23.06 -8.38 42.43
CA ASP A 576 22.93 -8.49 43.90
C ASP A 576 24.12 -9.18 44.60
N GLY A 577 25.33 -8.98 44.09
CA GLY A 577 26.57 -9.59 44.58
C GLY A 577 26.88 -11.00 44.04
N ASP A 578 25.96 -11.64 43.32
CA ASP A 578 26.18 -12.92 42.64
C ASP A 578 26.71 -12.70 41.21
N ARG A 579 27.95 -13.15 40.97
CA ARG A 579 28.65 -13.12 39.66
C ARG A 579 28.29 -14.29 38.74
N ALA A 580 27.46 -15.22 39.21
CA ALA A 580 26.97 -16.38 38.47
C ALA A 580 25.43 -16.39 38.41
N TRP A 581 24.76 -15.27 38.70
CA TRP A 581 23.30 -15.20 38.80
C TRP A 581 22.57 -15.72 37.55
N SER A 582 23.05 -15.39 36.34
CA SER A 582 22.46 -15.89 35.08
C SER A 582 22.75 -17.38 34.79
N GLU A 583 23.72 -17.97 35.48
CA GLU A 583 24.21 -19.35 35.27
C GLU A 583 23.55 -20.38 36.20
N ASN A 584 22.71 -19.94 37.15
CA ASN A 584 22.22 -20.76 38.24
C ASN A 584 20.69 -21.01 38.20
N GLY A 585 20.27 -22.25 38.44
CA GLY A 585 18.87 -22.64 38.66
C GLY A 585 17.95 -22.30 37.49
N GLU A 586 16.82 -21.62 37.78
CA GLU A 586 15.82 -21.24 36.76
C GLU A 586 16.40 -20.38 35.62
N ARG A 587 17.50 -19.64 35.84
CA ARG A 587 18.14 -18.80 34.80
C ARG A 587 18.98 -19.64 33.84
N TYR A 588 19.60 -20.72 34.32
CA TYR A 588 20.32 -21.67 33.46
C TYR A 588 19.39 -22.35 32.46
N MET A 589 18.15 -22.68 32.86
CA MET A 589 17.13 -23.21 31.93
C MET A 589 16.76 -22.20 30.83
N LEU A 590 16.69 -20.89 31.15
CA LEU A 590 16.49 -19.83 30.15
C LEU A 590 17.70 -19.66 29.21
N LYS A 591 18.92 -19.88 29.72
CA LYS A 591 20.15 -19.92 28.93
C LYS A 591 20.16 -21.08 27.93
N LEU A 592 19.79 -22.28 28.36
CA LEU A 592 19.64 -23.43 27.46
C LEU A 592 18.48 -23.24 26.47
N PHE A 593 17.40 -22.57 26.88
CA PHE A 593 16.32 -22.19 25.96
C PHE A 593 16.80 -21.19 24.88
N ARG A 594 17.67 -20.22 25.23
CA ARG A 594 18.32 -19.35 24.24
C ARG A 594 19.13 -20.17 23.24
N ASP A 595 19.94 -21.12 23.71
CA ASP A 595 20.70 -22.00 22.82
C ASP A 595 19.77 -22.82 21.90
N TYR A 596 18.68 -23.41 22.42
CA TYR A 596 17.67 -24.16 21.64
C TYR A 596 16.93 -23.32 20.57
N VAL A 597 16.68 -22.04 20.84
CA VAL A 597 15.96 -21.15 19.90
C VAL A 597 16.87 -20.54 18.85
N PHE A 598 18.06 -20.07 19.24
CA PHE A 598 18.89 -19.20 18.39
C PHE A 598 20.18 -19.86 17.90
N HIS A 599 20.64 -20.95 18.52
CA HIS A 599 21.90 -21.62 18.20
C HIS A 599 21.65 -23.04 17.64
N GLN A 600 20.67 -23.16 16.75
CA GLN A 600 20.38 -24.43 16.07
C GLN A 600 21.55 -24.83 15.15
N VAL A 601 21.80 -26.14 15.06
CA VAL A 601 22.74 -26.73 14.10
C VAL A 601 22.07 -27.86 13.32
N ASP A 602 22.54 -28.12 12.10
CA ASP A 602 22.15 -29.28 11.31
C ASP A 602 22.89 -30.57 11.76
N ALA A 603 22.59 -31.70 11.12
CA ALA A 603 23.23 -32.98 11.41
C ALA A 603 24.75 -33.03 11.12
N ASN A 604 25.30 -32.00 10.47
CA ASN A 604 26.73 -31.85 10.17
C ASN A 604 27.41 -30.81 11.09
N GLY A 605 26.66 -30.17 12.01
CA GLY A 605 27.14 -29.10 12.88
C GLY A 605 27.11 -27.70 12.25
N ASN A 606 26.53 -27.51 11.06
CA ASN A 606 26.40 -26.20 10.44
C ASN A 606 25.30 -25.37 11.14
N PRO A 607 25.49 -24.05 11.36
CA PRO A 607 24.48 -23.21 11.98
C PRO A 607 23.20 -23.09 11.11
N VAL A 608 22.04 -23.22 11.74
CA VAL A 608 20.72 -23.13 11.10
C VAL A 608 20.02 -21.86 11.56
N VAL A 609 19.57 -21.04 10.61
CA VAL A 609 18.86 -19.77 10.86
C VAL A 609 17.40 -19.88 10.37
N ASP A 610 16.60 -20.67 11.07
CA ASP A 610 15.16 -20.83 10.78
C ASP A 610 14.30 -19.82 11.56
N MET A 611 13.87 -18.75 10.89
CA MET A 611 12.97 -17.75 11.46
C MET A 611 11.61 -18.35 11.89
N GLY A 612 11.12 -19.38 11.18
CA GLY A 612 9.89 -20.09 11.53
C GLY A 612 10.01 -20.91 12.82
N HIS A 613 11.19 -21.47 13.10
CA HIS A 613 11.49 -22.05 14.41
C HIS A 613 11.52 -20.99 15.51
N ILE A 614 12.26 -19.90 15.31
CA ILE A 614 12.42 -18.82 16.30
C ILE A 614 11.05 -18.25 16.70
N ILE A 615 10.26 -17.80 15.72
CA ILE A 615 8.93 -17.20 15.94
C ILE A 615 8.00 -18.20 16.65
N ARG A 616 7.98 -19.47 16.23
CA ARG A 616 7.15 -20.53 16.83
C ARG A 616 7.52 -20.80 18.28
N CYS A 617 8.81 -20.86 18.62
CA CYS A 617 9.26 -21.09 19.99
C CYS A 617 8.95 -19.91 20.90
N LEU A 618 9.19 -18.67 20.43
CA LEU A 618 8.88 -17.48 21.21
C LEU A 618 7.36 -17.29 21.39
N ASN A 619 6.53 -17.58 20.38
CA ASN A 619 5.07 -17.59 20.51
C ASN A 619 4.58 -18.63 21.53
N ARG A 620 5.15 -19.84 21.54
CA ARG A 620 4.84 -20.87 22.54
C ARG A 620 5.26 -20.46 23.95
N LEU A 621 6.40 -19.78 24.09
CA LEU A 621 6.86 -19.23 25.36
C LEU A 621 5.94 -18.09 25.85
N ASP A 622 5.53 -17.16 24.98
CA ASP A 622 4.64 -16.05 25.39
C ASP A 622 3.21 -16.53 25.65
N ALA A 623 2.74 -17.57 24.96
CA ALA A 623 1.52 -18.29 25.36
C ALA A 623 1.71 -18.98 26.72
N GLY A 624 2.82 -19.70 26.89
CA GLY A 624 3.08 -20.61 28.01
C GLY A 624 2.35 -21.95 27.80
N SER A 625 2.54 -22.57 26.63
CA SER A 625 1.89 -23.85 26.32
C SER A 625 2.45 -25.00 27.17
N ASP A 626 1.63 -26.05 27.36
CA ASP A 626 2.04 -27.29 28.02
C ASP A 626 2.91 -28.19 27.10
N ASP A 627 3.21 -27.75 25.86
CA ASP A 627 4.19 -28.40 24.96
C ASP A 627 5.54 -28.53 25.67
N ARG A 628 6.19 -29.69 25.53
CA ARG A 628 7.52 -29.94 26.09
C ARG A 628 8.61 -29.91 25.02
N ILE A 629 9.77 -29.41 25.41
CA ILE A 629 11.00 -29.41 24.61
C ILE A 629 12.15 -30.02 25.39
N CYS A 630 13.13 -30.56 24.68
CA CYS A 630 14.37 -31.05 25.25
C CYS A 630 15.43 -29.95 25.15
N LEU A 631 16.03 -29.59 26.29
CA LEU A 631 17.09 -28.60 26.41
C LEU A 631 18.36 -29.32 26.87
N THR A 632 19.36 -29.42 25.99
CA THR A 632 20.63 -30.11 26.27
C THR A 632 21.67 -29.11 26.77
N SER A 633 22.50 -29.50 27.74
CA SER A 633 23.67 -28.75 28.16
C SER A 633 24.76 -28.73 27.07
N ARG A 634 25.64 -27.73 27.12
CA ARG A 634 26.68 -27.49 26.09
C ARG A 634 27.80 -28.55 26.06
N ASP A 635 27.92 -29.35 27.10
CA ASP A 635 28.80 -30.51 27.20
C ASP A 635 28.12 -31.81 26.73
N GLU A 636 26.86 -31.72 26.28
CA GLU A 636 25.99 -32.83 25.86
C GLU A 636 25.70 -33.89 26.94
N GLN A 637 26.10 -33.65 28.20
CA GLN A 637 25.98 -34.64 29.27
C GLN A 637 24.60 -34.65 29.95
N THR A 638 23.85 -33.54 29.91
CA THR A 638 22.59 -33.38 30.62
C THR A 638 21.48 -32.86 29.71
N SER A 639 20.31 -33.50 29.78
CA SER A 639 19.12 -33.11 29.02
C SER A 639 17.93 -32.85 29.94
N PHE A 640 17.30 -31.67 29.81
CA PHE A 640 16.11 -31.27 30.56
C PHE A 640 14.88 -31.30 29.66
N VAL A 641 13.84 -32.02 30.06
CA VAL A 641 12.53 -31.98 29.38
C VAL A 641 11.62 -31.00 30.12
N VAL A 642 11.39 -29.83 29.54
CA VAL A 642 10.71 -28.69 30.20
C VAL A 642 9.53 -28.22 29.34
N SER A 643 8.44 -27.76 29.97
CA SER A 643 7.32 -27.15 29.24
C SER A 643 7.54 -25.65 28.99
N TYR A 644 6.95 -25.10 27.93
CA TYR A 644 6.98 -23.64 27.70
C TYR A 644 6.31 -22.85 28.83
N LYS A 645 5.32 -23.43 29.50
CA LYS A 645 4.66 -22.90 30.69
C LYS A 645 5.62 -22.75 31.89
N ASP A 646 6.48 -23.75 32.12
CA ASP A 646 7.50 -23.68 33.16
C ASP A 646 8.55 -22.61 32.83
N LEU A 647 9.05 -22.59 31.58
CA LEU A 647 9.99 -21.56 31.11
C LEU A 647 9.41 -20.14 31.23
N LYS A 648 8.11 -19.96 30.93
CA LYS A 648 7.41 -18.68 31.09
C LYS A 648 7.35 -18.23 32.55
N LYS A 649 7.13 -19.16 33.48
CA LYS A 649 7.15 -18.90 34.93
C LYS A 649 8.56 -18.48 35.39
N GLN A 650 9.58 -19.22 34.96
CA GLN A 650 10.99 -18.93 35.26
C GLN A 650 11.42 -17.56 34.74
N LEU A 651 11.05 -17.23 33.50
CA LEU A 651 11.26 -15.91 32.90
C LEU A 651 10.58 -14.79 33.71
N GLY A 652 9.34 -15.03 34.16
CA GLY A 652 8.60 -14.10 35.02
C GLY A 652 9.26 -13.87 36.38
N ASN A 653 9.75 -14.94 37.02
CA ASN A 653 10.47 -14.89 38.29
C ASN A 653 11.77 -14.08 38.16
N ALA A 654 12.66 -14.47 37.24
CA ALA A 654 13.96 -13.84 37.04
C ALA A 654 13.83 -12.36 36.62
N PHE A 655 12.88 -12.01 35.75
CA PHE A 655 12.62 -10.60 35.41
C PHE A 655 12.05 -9.82 36.61
N GLY A 656 11.21 -10.47 37.43
CA GLY A 656 10.62 -9.88 38.63
C GLY A 656 11.65 -9.54 39.72
N GLU A 657 12.74 -10.29 39.83
CA GLU A 657 13.86 -10.00 40.74
C GLU A 657 14.58 -8.70 40.34
N LEU A 658 14.93 -8.56 39.06
CA LEU A 658 15.57 -7.35 38.53
C LEU A 658 14.71 -6.10 38.77
N LEU A 659 13.39 -6.20 38.56
CA LEU A 659 12.43 -5.12 38.82
C LEU A 659 12.30 -4.75 40.31
N LYS A 660 12.48 -5.71 41.23
CA LYS A 660 12.44 -5.45 42.68
C LYS A 660 13.68 -4.69 43.15
N ALA A 661 14.88 -5.12 42.72
CA ALA A 661 16.13 -4.45 43.08
C ALA A 661 16.17 -2.99 42.58
N GLY A 662 15.68 -2.73 41.36
CA GLY A 662 15.58 -1.36 40.82
C GLY A 662 14.75 -0.41 41.70
N LYS A 663 13.72 -0.91 42.40
CA LYS A 663 12.89 -0.13 43.34
C LYS A 663 13.53 0.05 44.72
N GLN A 664 14.47 -0.82 45.11
CA GLN A 664 15.21 -0.66 46.37
C GLN A 664 16.34 0.36 46.22
N SER A 665 16.94 0.46 45.03
CA SER A 665 17.96 1.47 44.72
C SER A 665 17.41 2.91 44.86
N THR A 666 16.21 3.20 44.36
CA THR A 666 15.59 4.53 44.50
C THR A 666 15.14 4.87 45.93
N ALA A 667 14.95 3.88 46.80
CA ALA A 667 14.68 4.09 48.22
C ALA A 667 15.96 4.39 49.03
N ARG A 668 17.13 3.93 48.57
CA ARG A 668 18.44 4.36 49.08
C ARG A 668 18.91 5.60 48.33
N GLY A 669 18.28 6.73 48.62
CA GLY A 669 18.67 8.02 48.05
C GLY A 669 20.17 8.29 48.23
N PHE A 670 20.79 8.83 47.18
CA PHE A 670 22.17 9.32 47.20
C PHE A 670 22.39 10.24 48.42
N GLN A 671 23.19 9.79 49.39
CA GLN A 671 23.98 10.73 50.18
C GLN A 671 25.14 11.19 49.31
N GLY A 672 24.88 12.20 48.48
CA GLY A 672 25.94 12.91 47.78
C GLY A 672 26.84 13.59 48.82
N SER A 673 28.07 13.13 48.95
CA SER A 673 29.11 13.84 49.69
C SER A 673 29.37 15.18 49.01
N SER A 674 29.01 16.26 49.69
CA SER A 674 29.22 17.63 49.23
C SER A 674 30.72 17.98 49.22
N HIS A 675 31.26 18.21 48.02
CA HIS A 675 32.45 19.03 47.76
C HIS A 675 32.36 19.65 46.37
#